data_AF-A0A940NTQ3-F1
#
_entry.id   AF-A0A940NTQ3-F1
#
_cell.length_a   1.000
_cell.length_b   1.000
_cell.length_c   1.000
_cell.angle_alpha   90.00
_cell.angle_beta   90.00
_cell.angle_gamma   90.00
#
_symmetry.space_group_name_H-M   'P 1'
#
loop_
_entity.id
_entity.type
_entity.pdbx_description
1 polymer ?
#
loop_
_entity_poly.entity_id
_entity_poly.type
_entity_poly.pdbx_seq_one_letter_code
_entity_poly.pdbx_strand_id
1 'polypeptide(L)'
;MNNLKKAAAFCLALAMASGMVVTANALEVPETENPMPYTEVYEPQTDWAAAATVAWRTDGNAVSVAENEQRPATGFVWLDAELKVYDRDGNQIAEKLGDYITATQSRVIPALYIKDAETATALKDYLRESGLQDCFVVSTPENKELVQDVADLLHVRGMLDYTGTTEADQNALTEMASSVNAAHGKVVLLNEALASKENILLLQSRGVSVWVQTGSDTRKLVTLFTTGVNGILTDDYAAAIRAEELFQGDAPALLRQPGQAAVCTVDLGEDGTLMAADKTFKEALEAAEDPIPVVLRTNDYDAFKAVVDELNAWGKITSVTAGDAVLEKLYAEHPEISLAAPVSGEDTAQRLGSLDRYNASYLPEEFNEEMAGAARHRGLGVLGGEDSAAYLHGADATNLVQPDAIVEISSSDVTAANDGDIPKPEGKKRSGETMTLDNAELVQLEQYDDNGGRRLMIWRYKTTLTVGEESKGEYYVYSAPFEVNKADDWQFAGFTYDTDESGDPVNVKAKFTSAGNGDLTTTVNADRTERERHDPTCTEGGHVTWGGVVSGDRSLDHQQHEDVLFTRNMDAHGHEYETTYTWFEDNKKVTAEHKCKHCGEGESETVNTFSKIIKRATATEDGSKYLIAQFENEELFQEQSIIVTIPAKGSTATPPDKTTNSTGKGSTTSKTGSKTNSKTGAAADTGDKSPLGLWFGMGAVSLLGMAATVRRKKIK
;
A
#
# COMPACT_ATOMS: atom_id res chain seq x y z
N MET A 1 -11.76 22.96 17.55
CA MET A 1 -11.88 22.39 18.91
C MET A 1 -13.03 22.99 19.74
N ASN A 2 -13.06 24.29 20.09
CA ASN A 2 -14.10 24.82 21.02
C ASN A 2 -15.55 24.85 20.51
N ASN A 3 -15.81 24.73 19.21
CA ASN A 3 -17.18 24.70 18.66
C ASN A 3 -17.77 23.27 18.62
N LEU A 4 -16.95 22.24 18.33
CA LEU A 4 -17.41 20.84 18.35
C LEU A 4 -17.90 20.41 19.74
N LYS A 5 -17.17 20.75 20.80
CA LYS A 5 -17.54 20.43 22.19
C LYS A 5 -18.87 21.09 22.66
N LYS A 6 -19.41 22.06 21.91
CA LYS A 6 -20.69 22.72 22.23
C LYS A 6 -21.88 22.14 21.47
N ALA A 7 -21.66 21.45 20.35
CA ALA A 7 -22.72 20.77 19.61
C ALA A 7 -23.16 19.49 20.34
N ALA A 8 -22.20 18.62 20.69
CA ALA A 8 -22.47 17.35 21.39
C ALA A 8 -23.27 17.54 22.70
N ALA A 9 -22.94 18.57 23.49
CA ALA A 9 -23.62 18.86 24.75
C ALA A 9 -25.06 19.40 24.61
N PHE A 10 -25.49 19.78 23.40
CA PHE A 10 -26.86 20.29 23.16
C PHE A 10 -27.83 19.18 22.72
N CYS A 11 -27.35 18.21 21.93
CA CYS A 11 -28.16 17.06 21.49
C CYS A 11 -28.55 16.15 22.66
N LEU A 12 -27.67 15.97 23.65
CA LEU A 12 -27.92 15.10 24.81
C LEU A 12 -29.08 15.60 25.70
N ALA A 13 -29.46 16.87 25.63
CA ALA A 13 -30.49 17.48 26.48
C ALA A 13 -31.93 17.31 25.96
N LEU A 14 -32.13 16.98 24.68
CA LEU A 14 -33.48 16.83 24.10
C LEU A 14 -34.04 15.39 24.17
N ALA A 15 -33.19 14.38 24.31
CA ALA A 15 -33.60 12.97 24.30
C ALA A 15 -34.46 12.53 25.51
N MET A 16 -34.51 13.31 26.60
CA MET A 16 -35.18 12.92 27.86
C MET A 16 -36.64 13.42 27.98
N ALA A 17 -37.28 13.89 26.91
CA ALA A 17 -38.53 14.68 27.01
C ALA A 17 -39.69 14.25 26.08
N SER A 18 -39.95 12.94 25.92
CA SER A 18 -41.15 12.47 25.18
C SER A 18 -41.59 11.05 25.58
N GLY A 19 -42.05 10.88 26.82
CA GLY A 19 -42.72 9.65 27.24
C GLY A 19 -44.12 9.52 26.61
N MET A 20 -44.25 8.67 25.58
CA MET A 20 -45.55 8.30 25.00
C MET A 20 -45.55 6.82 24.60
N VAL A 21 -46.23 5.99 25.41
CA VAL A 21 -46.40 4.55 25.17
C VAL A 21 -47.36 4.35 24.01
N VAL A 22 -46.92 3.65 22.96
CA VAL A 22 -47.76 3.21 21.84
C VAL A 22 -47.81 1.68 21.84
N THR A 23 -49.02 1.14 21.95
CA THR A 23 -49.27 -0.30 21.89
C THR A 23 -49.18 -0.78 20.45
N ALA A 24 -48.14 -1.55 20.12
CA ALA A 24 -48.10 -2.30 18.88
C ALA A 24 -49.08 -3.48 18.94
N ASN A 25 -49.77 -3.77 17.82
CA ASN A 25 -50.45 -5.05 17.65
C ASN A 25 -49.38 -6.11 17.41
N ALA A 26 -49.04 -6.87 18.46
CA ALA A 26 -48.18 -8.02 18.32
C ALA A 26 -48.82 -9.04 17.37
N LEU A 27 -48.03 -9.56 16.42
CA LEU A 27 -48.21 -10.95 16.01
C LEU A 27 -48.07 -11.80 17.27
N GLU A 28 -48.95 -12.78 17.48
CA GLU A 28 -48.87 -13.68 18.64
C GLU A 28 -47.60 -14.54 18.52
N VAL A 29 -46.49 -14.02 19.07
CA VAL A 29 -45.29 -14.80 19.34
C VAL A 29 -45.65 -15.79 20.44
N PRO A 30 -45.48 -17.11 20.23
CA PRO A 30 -45.70 -18.07 21.30
C PRO A 30 -44.76 -17.74 22.46
N GLU A 31 -45.31 -17.60 23.66
CA GLU A 31 -44.49 -17.50 24.88
C GLU A 31 -43.62 -18.77 24.97
N THR A 32 -42.31 -18.60 24.73
CA THR A 32 -41.32 -19.67 24.86
C THR A 32 -40.37 -19.30 25.99
N GLU A 33 -40.23 -20.19 26.98
CA GLU A 33 -39.53 -19.89 28.23
C GLU A 33 -38.00 -19.67 28.08
N ASN A 34 -37.45 -19.84 26.87
CA ASN A 34 -36.05 -19.49 26.57
C ASN A 34 -35.84 -19.19 25.06
N PRO A 35 -35.58 -17.93 24.64
CA PRO A 35 -35.31 -17.54 23.24
C PRO A 35 -33.87 -17.85 22.75
N MET A 36 -33.08 -18.59 23.54
CA MET A 36 -31.68 -18.92 23.28
C MET A 36 -31.45 -20.42 23.59
N PRO A 37 -31.66 -21.35 22.63
CA PRO A 37 -31.51 -22.79 22.91
C PRO A 37 -30.06 -23.28 22.99
N TYR A 38 -29.09 -22.55 22.43
CA TYR A 38 -27.66 -22.90 22.49
C TYR A 38 -26.95 -22.06 23.57
N THR A 39 -27.19 -22.38 24.84
CA THR A 39 -26.48 -21.74 25.98
C THR A 39 -25.15 -22.41 26.34
N GLU A 40 -24.81 -23.55 25.70
CA GLU A 40 -23.56 -24.29 25.91
C GLU A 40 -22.60 -24.20 24.71
N VAL A 41 -22.67 -23.13 23.90
CA VAL A 41 -21.68 -22.87 22.83
C VAL A 41 -20.29 -22.67 23.46
N TYR A 42 -19.25 -23.26 22.85
CA TYR A 42 -17.88 -23.07 23.33
C TYR A 42 -17.30 -21.75 22.84
N GLU A 43 -16.81 -20.93 23.77
CA GLU A 43 -16.00 -19.75 23.51
C GLU A 43 -14.54 -20.02 23.90
N PRO A 44 -13.59 -19.95 22.94
CA PRO A 44 -12.16 -20.05 23.21
C PRO A 44 -11.71 -19.04 24.26
N GLN A 45 -10.87 -19.48 25.20
CA GLN A 45 -10.38 -18.63 26.29
C GLN A 45 -9.28 -17.70 25.76
N THR A 46 -9.64 -16.47 25.44
CA THR A 46 -8.76 -15.46 24.85
C THR A 46 -9.01 -14.09 25.49
N ASP A 47 -8.06 -13.16 25.33
CA ASP A 47 -8.29 -11.74 25.60
C ASP A 47 -8.75 -11.00 24.32
N TRP A 48 -9.13 -11.71 23.26
CA TRP A 48 -9.57 -11.10 22.00
C TRP A 48 -10.99 -10.56 22.12
N ALA A 49 -11.09 -9.23 22.16
CA ALA A 49 -12.35 -8.52 22.13
C ALA A 49 -13.11 -8.81 20.82
N ALA A 50 -14.27 -9.47 20.95
CA ALA A 50 -15.04 -10.00 19.84
C ALA A 50 -14.23 -10.96 18.94
N ALA A 51 -13.76 -12.05 19.55
CA ALA A 51 -13.16 -13.20 18.87
C ALA A 51 -14.01 -13.72 17.69
N ALA A 52 -13.34 -14.31 16.70
CA ALA A 52 -14.01 -14.89 15.55
C ALA A 52 -14.79 -16.17 15.92
N THR A 53 -15.84 -16.46 15.16
CA THR A 53 -16.54 -17.74 15.30
C THR A 53 -15.75 -18.85 14.61
N VAL A 54 -15.25 -19.82 15.37
CA VAL A 54 -14.69 -21.06 14.81
C VAL A 54 -15.83 -21.97 14.34
N ALA A 55 -15.91 -22.17 13.03
CA ALA A 55 -16.84 -23.06 12.36
C ALA A 55 -16.12 -24.26 11.71
N TRP A 56 -16.81 -25.39 11.68
CA TRP A 56 -16.27 -26.66 11.24
C TRP A 56 -17.07 -27.25 10.08
N ARG A 57 -16.38 -27.85 9.11
CA ARG A 57 -16.98 -28.74 8.12
C ARG A 57 -17.16 -30.12 8.76
N THR A 58 -18.35 -30.35 9.30
CA THR A 58 -18.73 -31.52 10.09
C THR A 58 -18.49 -32.83 9.32
N ASP A 59 -17.93 -33.82 10.01
CA ASP A 59 -17.75 -35.20 9.52
C ASP A 59 -18.57 -36.20 10.37
N GLY A 60 -18.37 -37.50 10.13
CA GLY A 60 -19.04 -38.58 10.87
C GLY A 60 -18.74 -38.63 12.38
N ASN A 61 -17.81 -37.83 12.91
CA ASN A 61 -17.47 -37.75 14.33
C ASN A 61 -18.29 -36.69 15.09
N ALA A 62 -19.22 -36.00 14.44
CA ALA A 62 -20.01 -34.87 14.97
C ALA A 62 -20.47 -35.00 16.43
N VAL A 63 -21.00 -36.17 16.79
CA VAL A 63 -21.49 -36.47 18.15
C VAL A 63 -20.36 -36.40 19.17
N SER A 64 -19.23 -37.06 18.89
CA SER A 64 -18.06 -37.04 19.79
C SER A 64 -17.41 -35.66 19.87
N VAL A 65 -17.47 -34.87 18.79
CA VAL A 65 -17.00 -33.47 18.79
C VAL A 65 -17.88 -32.58 19.68
N ALA A 66 -19.20 -32.77 19.68
CA ALA A 66 -20.11 -32.03 20.56
C ALA A 66 -19.97 -32.41 22.06
N GLU A 67 -19.45 -33.59 22.37
CA GLU A 67 -19.16 -34.01 23.75
C GLU A 67 -17.82 -33.46 24.29
N ASN A 68 -16.93 -32.96 23.43
CA ASN A 68 -15.63 -32.43 23.83
C ASN A 68 -15.74 -31.08 24.56
N GLU A 69 -14.79 -30.83 25.49
CA GLU A 69 -14.64 -29.55 26.19
C GLU A 69 -14.31 -28.41 25.21
N GLN A 70 -13.29 -28.60 24.36
CA GLN A 70 -13.02 -27.77 23.17
C GLN A 70 -13.78 -28.32 21.95
N ARG A 71 -14.66 -27.50 21.36
CA ARG A 71 -15.53 -27.86 20.23
C ARG A 71 -15.77 -26.62 19.35
N PRO A 72 -16.10 -26.77 18.05
CA PRO A 72 -16.46 -25.62 17.21
C PRO A 72 -17.79 -25.02 17.68
N ALA A 73 -17.96 -23.71 17.50
CA ALA A 73 -19.22 -23.05 17.80
C ALA A 73 -20.31 -23.42 16.77
N THR A 74 -19.94 -23.57 15.50
CA THR A 74 -20.86 -23.88 14.38
C THR A 74 -20.37 -25.10 13.58
N GLY A 75 -21.28 -26.01 13.21
CA GLY A 75 -21.00 -27.19 12.38
C GLY A 75 -21.81 -27.19 11.09
N PHE A 76 -21.15 -27.19 9.94
CA PHE A 76 -21.75 -27.23 8.61
C PHE A 76 -22.15 -28.66 8.23
N VAL A 77 -23.39 -28.85 7.79
CA VAL A 77 -23.92 -30.12 7.28
C VAL A 77 -24.80 -29.88 6.06
N TRP A 78 -24.87 -30.88 5.18
CA TRP A 78 -25.64 -30.82 3.94
C TRP A 78 -26.92 -31.64 4.07
N LEU A 79 -28.03 -31.10 3.55
CA LEU A 79 -29.34 -31.74 3.60
C LEU A 79 -29.81 -32.19 2.21
N ASP A 80 -30.69 -33.20 2.20
CA ASP A 80 -31.53 -33.56 1.05
C ASP A 80 -33.02 -33.33 1.36
N ALA A 81 -33.89 -33.59 0.38
CA ALA A 81 -35.34 -33.39 0.48
C ALA A 81 -36.04 -34.31 1.51
N GLU A 82 -35.36 -35.35 2.02
CA GLU A 82 -35.83 -36.19 3.14
C GLU A 82 -35.30 -35.72 4.50
N LEU A 83 -34.53 -34.62 4.52
CA LEU A 83 -33.79 -34.08 5.66
C LEU A 83 -32.79 -35.09 6.27
N LYS A 84 -32.20 -35.94 5.45
CA LYS A 84 -30.98 -36.68 5.83
C LYS A 84 -29.81 -35.70 5.91
N VAL A 85 -28.87 -36.02 6.78
CA VAL A 85 -27.72 -35.16 7.10
C VAL A 85 -26.46 -35.80 6.56
N TYR A 86 -25.69 -35.05 5.77
CA TYR A 86 -24.45 -35.49 5.14
C TYR A 86 -23.29 -34.54 5.47
N ASP A 87 -22.06 -35.06 5.38
CA ASP A 87 -20.86 -34.23 5.30
C ASP A 87 -20.68 -33.62 3.90
N ARG A 88 -19.58 -32.86 3.71
CA ARG A 88 -19.25 -32.21 2.43
C ARG A 88 -19.07 -33.21 1.29
N ASP A 89 -18.49 -34.36 1.59
CA ASP A 89 -18.09 -35.39 0.64
C ASP A 89 -19.25 -36.33 0.27
N GLY A 90 -20.40 -36.18 0.93
CA GLY A 90 -21.62 -36.95 0.69
C GLY A 90 -21.73 -38.22 1.55
N ASN A 91 -20.90 -38.38 2.57
CA ASN A 91 -21.09 -39.45 3.55
C ASN A 91 -22.21 -39.05 4.51
N GLN A 92 -23.14 -39.97 4.77
CA GLN A 92 -24.30 -39.71 5.60
C GLN A 92 -23.91 -39.73 7.09
N ILE A 93 -24.22 -38.65 7.80
CA ILE A 93 -24.02 -38.46 9.25
C ILE A 93 -25.26 -38.95 10.02
N ALA A 94 -26.47 -38.63 9.55
CA ALA A 94 -27.71 -39.04 10.19
C ALA A 94 -28.84 -39.30 9.18
N GLU A 95 -29.73 -40.26 9.50
CA GLU A 95 -30.97 -40.53 8.74
C GLU A 95 -31.99 -39.40 8.79
N LYS A 96 -31.91 -38.52 9.81
CA LYS A 96 -32.81 -37.37 9.99
C LYS A 96 -32.10 -36.21 10.69
N LEU A 97 -32.45 -35.00 10.32
CA LEU A 97 -32.01 -33.77 10.97
C LEU A 97 -32.29 -33.78 12.49
N GLY A 98 -33.47 -34.21 12.93
CA GLY A 98 -33.80 -34.29 14.36
C GLY A 98 -32.89 -35.23 15.17
N ASP A 99 -32.40 -36.31 14.56
CA ASP A 99 -31.47 -37.24 15.21
C ASP A 99 -30.08 -36.58 15.37
N TYR A 100 -29.63 -35.84 14.36
CA TYR A 100 -28.39 -35.03 14.41
C TYR A 100 -28.45 -33.95 15.49
N ILE A 101 -29.51 -33.13 15.51
CA ILE A 101 -29.71 -32.06 16.50
C ILE A 101 -29.74 -32.62 17.94
N THR A 102 -30.41 -33.76 18.13
CA THR A 102 -30.44 -34.44 19.44
C THR A 102 -29.05 -34.93 19.83
N ALA A 103 -28.29 -35.49 18.89
CA ALA A 103 -26.97 -36.07 19.16
C ALA A 103 -25.88 -35.00 19.39
N THR A 104 -26.01 -33.79 18.83
CA THR A 104 -25.11 -32.66 19.13
C THR A 104 -25.54 -31.83 20.37
N GLN A 105 -26.59 -32.26 21.08
CA GLN A 105 -27.02 -31.76 22.40
C GLN A 105 -27.23 -30.23 22.50
N SER A 106 -27.55 -29.55 21.41
CA SER A 106 -27.58 -28.07 21.34
C SER A 106 -26.27 -27.39 21.77
N ARG A 107 -25.12 -28.03 21.53
CA ARG A 107 -23.76 -27.52 21.86
C ARG A 107 -22.99 -26.97 20.67
N VAL A 108 -23.37 -27.39 19.47
CA VAL A 108 -22.77 -26.97 18.19
C VAL A 108 -23.91 -26.47 17.33
N ILE A 109 -23.88 -25.18 16.99
CA ILE A 109 -24.89 -24.54 16.15
C ILE A 109 -24.89 -25.18 14.75
N PRO A 110 -26.03 -25.64 14.23
CA PRO A 110 -26.09 -26.24 12.90
C PRO A 110 -26.09 -25.16 11.81
N ALA A 111 -25.20 -25.30 10.84
CA ALA A 111 -25.27 -24.59 9.57
C ALA A 111 -25.78 -25.54 8.48
N LEU A 112 -27.05 -25.34 8.10
CA LEU A 112 -27.85 -26.25 7.29
C LEU A 112 -27.75 -25.85 5.81
N TYR A 113 -26.95 -26.59 5.06
CA TYR A 113 -26.68 -26.30 3.66
C TYR A 113 -27.74 -26.95 2.75
N ILE A 114 -28.45 -26.12 1.99
CA ILE A 114 -29.53 -26.53 1.08
C ILE A 114 -29.17 -26.24 -0.38
N LYS A 115 -29.69 -27.03 -1.32
CA LYS A 115 -29.33 -26.95 -2.76
C LYS A 115 -30.52 -26.83 -3.72
N ASP A 116 -31.74 -27.06 -3.23
CA ASP A 116 -32.96 -27.11 -4.03
C ASP A 116 -34.21 -26.73 -3.20
N ALA A 117 -35.30 -26.45 -3.89
CA ALA A 117 -36.55 -25.98 -3.29
C ALA A 117 -37.33 -27.06 -2.51
N GLU A 118 -37.14 -28.35 -2.82
CA GLU A 118 -37.80 -29.44 -2.08
C GLU A 118 -37.18 -29.55 -0.67
N THR A 119 -35.84 -29.53 -0.61
CA THR A 119 -35.06 -29.45 0.63
C THR A 119 -35.38 -28.18 1.43
N ALA A 120 -35.46 -27.01 0.77
CA ALA A 120 -35.82 -25.76 1.44
C ALA A 120 -37.22 -25.81 2.09
N THR A 121 -38.21 -26.33 1.35
CA THR A 121 -39.60 -26.49 1.84
C THR A 121 -39.64 -27.44 3.04
N ALA A 122 -39.02 -28.61 2.92
CA ALA A 122 -38.96 -29.61 3.99
C ALA A 122 -38.29 -29.04 5.25
N LEU A 123 -37.18 -28.31 5.09
CA LEU A 123 -36.48 -27.66 6.21
C LEU A 123 -37.35 -26.60 6.88
N LYS A 124 -38.01 -25.74 6.10
CA LYS A 124 -38.89 -24.67 6.61
C LYS A 124 -40.05 -25.24 7.43
N ASP A 125 -40.65 -26.34 6.99
CA ASP A 125 -41.71 -27.02 7.75
C ASP A 125 -41.16 -27.72 9.00
N TYR A 126 -40.00 -28.40 8.92
CA TYR A 126 -39.34 -28.99 10.09
C TYR A 126 -39.00 -27.94 11.16
N LEU A 127 -38.47 -26.78 10.78
CA LEU A 127 -38.12 -25.71 11.74
C LEU A 127 -39.37 -25.17 12.47
N ARG A 128 -40.49 -25.03 11.76
CA ARG A 128 -41.79 -24.65 12.36
C ARG A 128 -42.34 -25.71 13.31
N GLU A 129 -42.25 -27.00 12.94
CA GLU A 129 -42.78 -28.10 13.75
C GLU A 129 -41.91 -28.42 14.97
N SER A 130 -40.59 -28.34 14.83
CA SER A 130 -39.63 -28.63 15.91
C SER A 130 -39.42 -27.45 16.87
N GLY A 131 -39.65 -26.22 16.41
CA GLY A 131 -39.31 -25.01 17.17
C GLY A 131 -37.81 -24.79 17.32
N LEU A 132 -36.97 -25.41 16.47
CA LEU A 132 -35.53 -25.19 16.48
C LEU A 132 -35.22 -23.73 16.11
N GLN A 133 -34.57 -23.02 17.03
CA GLN A 133 -34.08 -21.65 16.86
C GLN A 133 -32.54 -21.65 16.77
N ASP A 134 -31.97 -20.52 16.36
CA ASP A 134 -30.54 -20.24 16.40
C ASP A 134 -29.69 -21.20 15.53
N CYS A 135 -30.17 -21.47 14.31
CA CYS A 135 -29.43 -22.18 13.25
C CYS A 135 -29.04 -21.23 12.11
N PHE A 136 -28.12 -21.67 11.25
CA PHE A 136 -27.90 -21.03 9.94
C PHE A 136 -28.58 -21.84 8.83
N VAL A 137 -29.07 -21.14 7.81
CA VAL A 137 -29.40 -21.72 6.50
C VAL A 137 -28.43 -21.18 5.46
N VAL A 138 -27.83 -22.08 4.67
CA VAL A 138 -26.71 -21.77 3.78
C VAL A 138 -27.01 -22.24 2.36
N SER A 139 -26.71 -21.41 1.35
CA SER A 139 -26.61 -21.85 -0.04
C SER A 139 -25.69 -20.91 -0.85
N THR A 140 -25.47 -21.23 -2.12
CA THR A 140 -24.70 -20.37 -3.04
C THR A 140 -25.53 -19.16 -3.51
N PRO A 141 -24.92 -18.12 -4.11
CA PRO A 141 -25.61 -16.90 -4.51
C PRO A 141 -26.68 -17.11 -5.60
N GLU A 142 -26.55 -18.17 -6.41
CA GLU A 142 -27.53 -18.57 -7.42
C GLU A 142 -28.81 -19.17 -6.82
N ASN A 143 -28.75 -19.55 -5.54
CA ASN A 143 -29.82 -20.18 -4.76
C ASN A 143 -30.28 -19.28 -3.59
N LYS A 144 -29.96 -17.98 -3.63
CA LYS A 144 -30.24 -17.04 -2.53
C LYS A 144 -31.72 -16.94 -2.16
N GLU A 145 -32.63 -17.18 -3.11
CA GLU A 145 -34.08 -17.20 -2.87
C GLU A 145 -34.50 -18.40 -1.98
N LEU A 146 -33.72 -19.48 -1.94
CA LEU A 146 -33.92 -20.60 -1.01
C LEU A 146 -33.51 -20.22 0.42
N VAL A 147 -32.40 -19.48 0.54
CA VAL A 147 -31.92 -18.94 1.83
C VAL A 147 -32.94 -17.93 2.35
N GLN A 148 -33.45 -17.05 1.49
CA GLN A 148 -34.51 -16.09 1.81
C GLN A 148 -35.78 -16.77 2.36
N ASP A 149 -36.30 -17.77 1.64
CA ASP A 149 -37.53 -18.46 2.05
C ASP A 149 -37.39 -19.11 3.44
N VAL A 150 -36.24 -19.70 3.77
CA VAL A 150 -36.04 -20.32 5.08
C VAL A 150 -35.71 -19.28 6.17
N ALA A 151 -34.93 -18.24 5.85
CA ALA A 151 -34.54 -17.16 6.78
C ALA A 151 -35.68 -16.17 7.10
N ASP A 152 -36.81 -16.22 6.38
CA ASP A 152 -38.07 -15.59 6.79
C ASP A 152 -38.61 -16.09 8.14
N LEU A 153 -38.16 -17.25 8.62
CA LEU A 153 -38.47 -17.74 9.96
C LEU A 153 -37.65 -16.98 11.01
N LEU A 154 -38.33 -16.51 12.06
CA LEU A 154 -37.67 -15.92 13.23
C LEU A 154 -36.61 -16.87 13.80
N HIS A 155 -35.49 -16.32 14.25
CA HIS A 155 -34.34 -17.03 14.80
C HIS A 155 -33.55 -17.91 13.83
N VAL A 156 -33.78 -17.83 12.52
CA VAL A 156 -32.94 -18.47 11.49
C VAL A 156 -32.02 -17.43 10.86
N ARG A 157 -30.71 -17.73 10.75
CA ARG A 157 -29.71 -16.83 10.17
C ARG A 157 -29.39 -17.23 8.72
N GLY A 158 -29.67 -16.36 7.75
CA GLY A 158 -29.26 -16.59 6.36
C GLY A 158 -27.76 -16.36 6.13
N MET A 159 -27.14 -17.23 5.32
CA MET A 159 -25.74 -17.13 4.90
C MET A 159 -25.60 -17.45 3.40
N LEU A 160 -24.78 -16.67 2.67
CA LEU A 160 -24.40 -16.99 1.29
C LEU A 160 -22.95 -17.47 1.17
N ASP A 161 -22.77 -18.59 0.48
CA ASP A 161 -21.49 -19.24 0.21
C ASP A 161 -20.85 -18.74 -1.10
N TYR A 162 -19.91 -17.80 -0.96
CA TYR A 162 -19.08 -17.27 -2.04
C TYR A 162 -17.70 -17.94 -2.10
N THR A 163 -17.51 -19.13 -1.51
CA THR A 163 -16.20 -19.83 -1.55
C THR A 163 -15.78 -20.26 -2.96
N GLY A 164 -16.72 -20.32 -3.90
CA GLY A 164 -16.44 -20.51 -5.33
C GLY A 164 -15.88 -19.27 -6.06
N THR A 165 -15.98 -18.07 -5.47
CA THR A 165 -15.51 -16.82 -6.07
C THR A 165 -14.10 -16.48 -5.58
N THR A 166 -13.13 -16.42 -6.50
CA THR A 166 -11.71 -16.17 -6.18
C THR A 166 -11.21 -14.78 -6.54
N GLU A 167 -11.96 -14.03 -7.36
CA GLU A 167 -11.65 -12.66 -7.77
C GLU A 167 -12.92 -11.80 -7.68
N ALA A 168 -12.80 -10.61 -7.11
CA ALA A 168 -13.87 -9.63 -7.00
C ALA A 168 -13.28 -8.21 -6.99
N ASP A 169 -13.92 -7.27 -7.67
CA ASP A 169 -13.63 -5.84 -7.53
C ASP A 169 -14.56 -5.20 -6.48
N GLN A 170 -14.39 -3.90 -6.23
CA GLN A 170 -15.19 -3.16 -5.25
C GLN A 170 -16.70 -3.17 -5.58
N ASN A 171 -17.08 -3.22 -6.85
CA ASN A 171 -18.49 -3.31 -7.26
C ASN A 171 -19.03 -4.71 -6.95
N ALA A 172 -18.30 -5.76 -7.33
CA ALA A 172 -18.65 -7.14 -7.03
C ALA A 172 -18.79 -7.38 -5.52
N LEU A 173 -17.89 -6.84 -4.68
CA LEU A 173 -18.01 -6.90 -3.22
C LEU A 173 -19.26 -6.15 -2.70
N THR A 174 -19.63 -5.03 -3.33
CA THR A 174 -20.87 -4.32 -3.00
C THR A 174 -22.10 -5.14 -3.42
N GLU A 175 -22.07 -5.79 -4.58
CA GLU A 175 -23.11 -6.71 -5.05
C GLU A 175 -23.23 -7.97 -4.18
N MET A 176 -22.13 -8.47 -3.59
CA MET A 176 -22.16 -9.53 -2.58
C MET A 176 -22.95 -9.10 -1.35
N ALA A 177 -22.67 -7.91 -0.81
CA ALA A 177 -23.40 -7.38 0.35
C ALA A 177 -24.90 -7.21 0.06
N SER A 178 -25.25 -6.61 -1.09
CA SER A 178 -26.64 -6.50 -1.54
C SER A 178 -27.31 -7.86 -1.74
N SER A 179 -26.58 -8.88 -2.17
CA SER A 179 -27.11 -10.24 -2.37
C SER A 179 -27.34 -10.96 -1.05
N VAL A 180 -26.43 -10.83 -0.07
CA VAL A 180 -26.60 -11.36 1.29
C VAL A 180 -27.82 -10.74 1.95
N ASN A 181 -27.96 -9.42 1.89
CA ASN A 181 -29.15 -8.73 2.38
C ASN A 181 -30.42 -9.20 1.64
N ALA A 182 -30.43 -9.27 0.31
CA ALA A 182 -31.59 -9.77 -0.45
C ALA A 182 -31.97 -11.22 -0.10
N ALA A 183 -31.03 -12.03 0.41
CA ALA A 183 -31.26 -13.39 0.88
C ALA A 183 -31.82 -13.48 2.32
N HIS A 184 -32.19 -12.36 2.94
CA HIS A 184 -32.51 -12.25 4.37
C HIS A 184 -31.34 -12.76 5.24
N GLY A 185 -30.12 -12.59 4.73
CA GLY A 185 -28.89 -13.07 5.31
C GLY A 185 -28.11 -11.98 6.04
N LYS A 186 -27.19 -12.46 6.89
CA LYS A 186 -26.25 -11.63 7.68
C LYS A 186 -24.79 -11.97 7.40
N VAL A 187 -24.52 -13.21 6.96
CA VAL A 187 -23.17 -13.74 6.84
C VAL A 187 -22.81 -14.00 5.38
N VAL A 188 -21.62 -13.58 4.98
CA VAL A 188 -20.98 -14.01 3.74
C VAL A 188 -19.84 -14.96 4.08
N LEU A 189 -19.78 -16.11 3.42
CA LEU A 189 -18.67 -17.05 3.52
C LEU A 189 -17.78 -16.89 2.28
N LEU A 190 -16.61 -16.27 2.44
CA LEU A 190 -15.68 -15.96 1.35
C LEU A 190 -14.65 -17.08 1.11
N ASN A 191 -14.11 -17.09 -0.11
CA ASN A 191 -12.84 -17.71 -0.40
C ASN A 191 -11.69 -16.92 0.25
N GLU A 192 -10.66 -17.62 0.74
CA GLU A 192 -9.42 -17.03 1.28
C GLU A 192 -8.77 -16.00 0.33
N ALA A 193 -8.86 -16.20 -0.99
CA ALA A 193 -8.31 -15.28 -1.99
C ALA A 193 -8.95 -13.87 -1.97
N LEU A 194 -10.17 -13.74 -1.42
CA LEU A 194 -10.86 -12.46 -1.28
C LEU A 194 -10.64 -11.80 0.09
N ALA A 195 -10.03 -12.49 1.05
CA ALA A 195 -9.97 -12.11 2.46
C ALA A 195 -8.88 -11.07 2.80
N SER A 196 -8.74 -10.03 1.97
CA SER A 196 -7.90 -8.87 2.30
C SER A 196 -8.56 -8.01 3.40
N LYS A 197 -7.74 -7.33 4.20
CA LYS A 197 -8.25 -6.41 5.24
C LYS A 197 -9.15 -5.30 4.67
N GLU A 198 -8.88 -4.83 3.45
CA GLU A 198 -9.69 -3.85 2.74
C GLU A 198 -11.06 -4.42 2.33
N ASN A 199 -11.09 -5.62 1.75
CA ASN A 199 -12.33 -6.28 1.33
C ASN A 199 -13.22 -6.66 2.52
N ILE A 200 -12.61 -7.19 3.59
CA ILE A 200 -13.30 -7.53 4.85
C ILE A 200 -13.91 -6.25 5.45
N LEU A 201 -13.13 -5.17 5.56
CA LEU A 201 -13.61 -3.90 6.11
C LEU A 201 -14.73 -3.29 5.25
N LEU A 202 -14.67 -3.40 3.92
CA LEU A 202 -15.73 -2.94 3.01
C LEU A 202 -17.05 -3.69 3.25
N LEU A 203 -17.00 -5.01 3.38
CA LEU A 203 -18.18 -5.84 3.62
C LEU A 203 -18.74 -5.62 5.04
N GLN A 204 -17.87 -5.54 6.05
CA GLN A 204 -18.23 -5.19 7.43
C GLN A 204 -18.79 -3.77 7.54
N SER A 205 -18.31 -2.82 6.74
CA SER A 205 -18.90 -1.48 6.67
C SER A 205 -20.30 -1.51 6.06
N ARG A 206 -20.67 -2.56 5.31
CA ARG A 206 -22.07 -2.82 4.92
C ARG A 206 -22.76 -3.77 5.91
N GLY A 207 -22.32 -3.82 7.16
CA GLY A 207 -22.87 -4.64 8.25
C GLY A 207 -22.73 -6.16 8.08
N VAL A 208 -22.25 -6.63 6.93
CA VAL A 208 -22.15 -8.06 6.63
C VAL A 208 -21.09 -8.69 7.54
N SER A 209 -21.47 -9.74 8.26
CA SER A 209 -20.52 -10.58 8.98
C SER A 209 -19.70 -11.40 7.99
N VAL A 210 -18.38 -11.23 7.97
CA VAL A 210 -17.49 -11.86 7.01
C VAL A 210 -16.84 -13.10 7.61
N TRP A 211 -17.25 -14.27 7.11
CA TRP A 211 -16.60 -15.55 7.43
C TRP A 211 -15.71 -15.97 6.26
N VAL A 212 -14.63 -16.71 6.52
CA VAL A 212 -13.69 -17.15 5.47
C VAL A 212 -13.47 -18.66 5.56
N GLN A 213 -13.59 -19.37 4.43
CA GLN A 213 -13.17 -20.76 4.35
C GLN A 213 -11.66 -20.84 4.09
N THR A 214 -10.93 -21.53 4.98
CA THR A 214 -9.48 -21.71 4.90
C THR A 214 -9.06 -23.14 5.27
N GLY A 215 -7.76 -23.40 5.29
CA GLY A 215 -7.15 -24.62 5.81
C GLY A 215 -6.95 -24.57 7.33
N SER A 216 -5.94 -25.30 7.81
CA SER A 216 -5.59 -25.42 9.22
C SER A 216 -4.16 -24.94 9.55
N ASP A 217 -3.49 -24.34 8.58
CA ASP A 217 -2.15 -23.77 8.72
C ASP A 217 -2.17 -22.53 9.60
N THR A 218 -1.27 -22.46 10.60
CA THR A 218 -1.20 -21.39 11.59
C THR A 218 -0.99 -20.02 10.95
N ARG A 219 -0.15 -19.93 9.90
CA ARG A 219 0.11 -18.66 9.20
C ARG A 219 -1.17 -18.15 8.53
N LYS A 220 -1.94 -19.01 7.86
CA LYS A 220 -3.26 -18.66 7.29
C LYS A 220 -4.26 -18.25 8.37
N LEU A 221 -4.43 -19.05 9.41
CA LEU A 221 -5.40 -18.79 10.49
C LEU A 221 -5.13 -17.46 11.18
N VAL A 222 -3.89 -17.24 11.63
CA VAL A 222 -3.47 -15.99 12.29
C VAL A 222 -3.51 -14.79 11.33
N THR A 223 -3.24 -14.98 10.03
CA THR A 223 -3.44 -13.91 9.03
C THR A 223 -4.91 -13.50 8.96
N LEU A 224 -5.84 -14.45 8.90
CA LEU A 224 -7.27 -14.15 8.83
C LEU A 224 -7.80 -13.50 10.12
N PHE A 225 -7.35 -13.96 11.28
CA PHE A 225 -7.68 -13.31 12.55
C PHE A 225 -7.18 -11.86 12.59
N THR A 226 -5.94 -11.60 12.14
CA THR A 226 -5.35 -10.24 12.10
C THR A 226 -5.88 -9.35 10.96
N THR A 227 -6.57 -9.89 9.95
CA THR A 227 -7.39 -9.10 9.01
C THR A 227 -8.77 -8.74 9.57
N GLY A 228 -9.18 -9.33 10.70
CA GLY A 228 -10.39 -8.95 11.44
C GLY A 228 -11.66 -9.68 11.01
N VAL A 229 -11.56 -10.91 10.50
CA VAL A 229 -12.73 -11.75 10.12
C VAL A 229 -13.71 -11.95 11.29
N ASN A 230 -15.00 -12.11 10.99
CA ASN A 230 -16.02 -12.47 11.97
C ASN A 230 -16.06 -13.98 12.28
N GLY A 231 -15.49 -14.82 11.41
CA GLY A 231 -15.49 -16.27 11.57
C GLY A 231 -14.59 -17.00 10.57
N ILE A 232 -14.20 -18.23 10.90
CA ILE A 232 -13.41 -19.10 10.03
C ILE A 232 -14.12 -20.44 9.88
N LEU A 233 -14.24 -20.93 8.64
CA LEU A 233 -14.65 -22.30 8.34
C LEU A 233 -13.44 -23.15 7.94
N THR A 234 -13.17 -24.21 8.70
CA THR A 234 -12.04 -25.13 8.46
C THR A 234 -12.44 -26.61 8.67
N ASP A 235 -11.57 -27.53 8.25
CA ASP A 235 -11.70 -28.97 8.52
C ASP A 235 -11.11 -29.34 9.90
N ASP A 236 -10.08 -28.62 10.38
CA ASP A 236 -9.48 -28.79 11.71
C ASP A 236 -9.82 -27.59 12.58
N TYR A 237 -10.99 -27.65 13.21
CA TYR A 237 -11.45 -26.62 14.14
C TYR A 237 -10.53 -26.46 15.35
N ALA A 238 -9.81 -27.51 15.74
CA ALA A 238 -8.90 -27.47 16.88
C ALA A 238 -7.63 -26.67 16.54
N ALA A 239 -7.17 -26.66 15.28
CA ALA A 239 -6.13 -25.74 14.84
C ALA A 239 -6.59 -24.27 14.91
N ALA A 240 -7.82 -23.98 14.51
CA ALA A 240 -8.39 -22.64 14.63
C ALA A 240 -8.47 -22.19 16.10
N ILE A 241 -9.03 -23.01 17.00
CA ILE A 241 -9.09 -22.71 18.45
C ILE A 241 -7.69 -22.47 19.02
N ARG A 242 -6.72 -23.35 18.75
CA ARG A 242 -5.32 -23.18 19.20
C ARG A 242 -4.69 -21.88 18.69
N ALA A 243 -5.05 -21.42 17.50
CA ALA A 243 -4.56 -20.17 16.92
C ALA A 243 -5.26 -18.93 17.51
N GLU A 244 -6.51 -19.04 18.01
CA GLU A 244 -7.16 -17.97 18.78
C GLU A 244 -6.57 -17.86 20.20
N GLU A 245 -6.26 -18.99 20.85
CA GLU A 245 -5.61 -19.06 22.17
C GLU A 245 -4.22 -18.38 22.21
N LEU A 246 -3.62 -18.04 21.06
CA LEU A 246 -2.39 -17.24 20.96
C LEU A 246 -2.59 -15.76 21.33
N PHE A 247 -3.83 -15.27 21.33
CA PHE A 247 -4.17 -13.87 21.65
C PHE A 247 -4.56 -13.71 23.13
N GLN A 248 -3.59 -13.95 24.01
CA GLN A 248 -3.71 -13.76 25.46
C GLN A 248 -2.72 -12.73 26.01
N GLY A 249 -3.08 -12.04 27.09
CA GLY A 249 -2.27 -10.97 27.67
C GLY A 249 -2.80 -10.41 28.99
N ASP A 250 -2.34 -9.22 29.33
CA ASP A 250 -2.78 -8.41 30.49
C ASP A 250 -3.69 -7.24 30.06
N ALA A 251 -4.17 -7.27 28.82
CA ALA A 251 -5.08 -6.30 28.22
C ALA A 251 -5.74 -6.92 26.96
N PRO A 252 -6.93 -6.44 26.54
CA PRO A 252 -7.62 -6.99 25.38
C PRO A 252 -6.84 -6.88 24.06
N ALA A 253 -6.98 -7.86 23.18
CA ALA A 253 -6.50 -7.82 21.80
C ALA A 253 -7.59 -7.28 20.87
N LEU A 254 -7.29 -6.21 20.12
CA LEU A 254 -8.19 -5.62 19.11
C LEU A 254 -7.74 -5.99 17.69
N LEU A 255 -7.94 -7.25 17.29
CA LEU A 255 -7.59 -7.71 15.93
C LEU A 255 -8.54 -7.13 14.88
N ARG A 256 -9.84 -7.17 15.17
CA ARG A 256 -10.86 -6.36 14.49
C ARG A 256 -11.00 -5.06 15.26
N GLN A 257 -10.46 -3.95 14.74
CA GLN A 257 -10.71 -2.64 15.33
C GLN A 257 -12.21 -2.32 15.23
N PRO A 258 -12.91 -2.06 16.35
CA PRO A 258 -14.30 -1.67 16.27
C PRO A 258 -14.46 -0.37 15.49
N GLY A 259 -15.56 -0.27 14.76
CA GLY A 259 -15.92 0.88 13.96
C GLY A 259 -16.00 2.14 14.81
N GLN A 260 -15.54 3.25 14.23
CA GLN A 260 -15.74 4.59 14.79
C GLN A 260 -16.92 5.22 14.05
N ALA A 261 -18.12 4.99 14.57
CA ALA A 261 -19.35 5.48 13.95
C ALA A 261 -19.54 6.97 14.27
N ALA A 262 -19.46 7.83 13.25
CA ALA A 262 -19.89 9.23 13.39
C ALA A 262 -21.43 9.30 13.38
N VAL A 263 -22.06 8.87 14.47
CA VAL A 263 -23.52 8.83 14.62
C VAL A 263 -24.08 10.25 14.59
N CYS A 264 -24.62 10.63 13.44
CA CYS A 264 -25.58 11.72 13.37
C CYS A 264 -26.99 11.15 13.53
N THR A 265 -27.71 11.63 14.55
CA THR A 265 -29.16 11.51 14.61
C THR A 265 -29.76 12.62 13.76
N VAL A 266 -30.51 12.26 12.73
CA VAL A 266 -31.29 13.22 11.94
C VAL A 266 -32.76 13.10 12.32
N ASP A 267 -33.27 14.12 13.00
CA ASP A 267 -34.69 14.29 13.24
C ASP A 267 -35.33 14.95 12.00
N LEU A 268 -36.38 14.33 11.44
CA LEU A 268 -37.15 14.91 10.34
C LEU A 268 -38.19 15.90 10.87
N GLY A 269 -38.53 16.90 10.05
CA GLY A 269 -39.62 17.83 10.37
C GLY A 269 -41.00 17.18 10.27
N GLU A 270 -42.03 17.85 10.80
CA GLU A 270 -43.44 17.42 10.69
C GLU A 270 -43.94 17.30 9.24
N ASP A 271 -43.21 17.87 8.27
CA ASP A 271 -43.47 17.82 6.83
C ASP A 271 -42.59 16.79 6.08
N GLY A 272 -41.84 15.97 6.81
CA GLY A 272 -40.95 14.97 6.24
C GLY A 272 -39.66 15.51 5.62
N THR A 273 -39.42 16.83 5.70
CA THR A 273 -38.15 17.39 5.21
C THR A 273 -37.02 17.14 6.21
N LEU A 274 -35.79 17.06 5.70
CA LEU A 274 -34.61 17.33 6.52
C LEU A 274 -34.79 18.71 7.15
N MET A 275 -34.82 18.78 8.49
CA MET A 275 -34.76 20.06 9.22
C MET A 275 -33.61 20.88 8.66
N ALA A 276 -33.95 21.99 7.97
CA ALA A 276 -33.16 22.54 6.87
C ALA A 276 -31.71 22.87 7.27
N ALA A 277 -30.82 21.92 7.00
CA ALA A 277 -29.42 21.88 7.39
C ALA A 277 -29.17 22.21 8.88
N ASP A 278 -29.02 21.16 9.70
CA ASP A 278 -27.84 21.19 10.57
C ASP A 278 -26.62 21.21 9.65
N LYS A 279 -26.11 22.42 9.40
CA LYS A 279 -24.96 22.69 8.56
C LYS A 279 -23.75 21.85 9.00
N THR A 280 -23.68 21.53 10.29
CA THR A 280 -22.68 20.67 10.91
C THR A 280 -22.75 19.23 10.40
N PHE A 281 -23.94 18.66 10.15
CA PHE A 281 -24.09 17.30 9.62
C PHE A 281 -23.57 17.20 8.18
N LYS A 282 -23.97 18.15 7.33
CA LYS A 282 -23.49 18.18 5.94
C LYS A 282 -21.99 18.48 5.85
N GLU A 283 -21.49 19.43 6.64
CA GLU A 283 -20.04 19.69 6.75
C GLU A 283 -19.28 18.47 7.31
N ALA A 284 -19.86 17.68 8.22
CA ALA A 284 -19.25 16.45 8.72
C ALA A 284 -19.21 15.32 7.68
N LEU A 285 -20.30 15.10 6.93
CA LEU A 285 -20.31 14.09 5.85
C LEU A 285 -19.39 14.48 4.68
N GLU A 286 -19.30 15.77 4.37
CA GLU A 286 -18.36 16.29 3.37
C GLU A 286 -16.90 16.17 3.84
N ALA A 287 -16.62 16.38 5.14
CA ALA A 287 -15.28 16.32 5.72
C ALA A 287 -14.77 14.92 6.11
N ALA A 288 -15.64 13.92 6.27
CA ALA A 288 -15.21 12.56 6.60
C ALA A 288 -14.54 11.87 5.40
N GLU A 289 -13.35 11.31 5.61
CA GLU A 289 -12.64 10.51 4.61
C GLU A 289 -13.24 9.10 4.51
N ASP A 290 -13.67 8.53 5.64
CA ASP A 290 -14.35 7.23 5.73
C ASP A 290 -15.88 7.33 5.53
N PRO A 291 -16.55 6.25 5.05
CA PRO A 291 -18.01 6.13 5.06
C PRO A 291 -18.60 6.20 6.48
N ILE A 292 -19.76 6.85 6.63
CA ILE A 292 -20.39 7.14 7.94
C ILE A 292 -21.65 6.29 8.16
N PRO A 293 -21.75 5.58 9.31
CA PRO A 293 -23.02 5.02 9.80
C PRO A 293 -24.00 6.14 10.19
N VAL A 294 -25.18 6.20 9.57
CA VAL A 294 -26.17 7.28 9.79
C VAL A 294 -27.37 6.77 10.57
N VAL A 295 -27.80 7.50 11.60
CA VAL A 295 -28.97 7.15 12.42
C VAL A 295 -30.15 8.05 12.06
N LEU A 296 -31.16 7.50 11.39
CA LEU A 296 -32.29 8.24 10.81
C LEU A 296 -33.61 7.89 11.51
N ARG A 297 -33.88 8.52 12.65
CA ARG A 297 -35.07 8.22 13.46
C ARG A 297 -36.31 8.90 12.85
N THR A 298 -37.15 8.10 12.17
CA THR A 298 -38.45 8.54 11.65
C THR A 298 -39.46 7.40 11.60
N ASN A 299 -40.75 7.76 11.59
CA ASN A 299 -41.89 6.87 11.38
C ASN A 299 -42.59 7.13 10.02
N ASP A 300 -42.13 8.11 9.24
CA ASP A 300 -42.65 8.43 7.91
C ASP A 300 -41.72 7.86 6.83
N TYR A 301 -42.26 6.91 6.04
CA TYR A 301 -41.52 6.21 4.99
C TYR A 301 -41.19 7.09 3.78
N ASP A 302 -42.12 7.95 3.34
CA ASP A 302 -41.92 8.75 2.12
C ASP A 302 -40.90 9.86 2.38
N ALA A 303 -40.94 10.44 3.58
CA ALA A 303 -39.92 11.34 4.12
C ALA A 303 -38.54 10.68 4.22
N PHE A 304 -38.49 9.47 4.79
CA PHE A 304 -37.27 8.68 4.95
C PHE A 304 -36.64 8.34 3.61
N LYS A 305 -37.44 7.87 2.64
CA LYS A 305 -36.96 7.41 1.34
C LYS A 305 -36.25 8.53 0.58
N ALA A 306 -36.77 9.75 0.61
CA ALA A 306 -36.13 10.90 -0.03
C ALA A 306 -34.72 11.19 0.55
N VAL A 307 -34.56 11.05 1.87
CA VAL A 307 -33.27 11.24 2.57
C VAL A 307 -32.31 10.09 2.29
N VAL A 308 -32.81 8.86 2.28
CA VAL A 308 -32.02 7.67 1.93
C VAL A 308 -31.56 7.73 0.47
N ASP A 309 -32.42 8.11 -0.47
CA ASP A 309 -32.06 8.31 -1.89
C ASP A 309 -31.00 9.41 -2.05
N GLU A 310 -31.11 10.55 -1.35
CA GLU A 310 -30.12 11.63 -1.40
C GLU A 310 -28.75 11.20 -0.84
N LEU A 311 -28.74 10.54 0.33
CA LEU A 311 -27.50 10.14 0.99
C LEU A 311 -26.83 8.91 0.34
N ASN A 312 -27.62 7.98 -0.21
CA ASN A 312 -27.12 6.86 -1.01
C ASN A 312 -26.47 7.37 -2.31
N ALA A 313 -27.04 8.40 -2.94
CA ALA A 313 -26.43 9.07 -4.10
C ALA A 313 -25.09 9.76 -3.78
N TRP A 314 -24.74 9.99 -2.51
CA TRP A 314 -23.41 10.49 -2.10
C TRP A 314 -22.39 9.35 -1.88
N GLY A 315 -22.82 8.09 -1.87
CA GLY A 315 -21.95 6.90 -1.76
C GLY A 315 -21.26 6.72 -0.40
N LYS A 316 -21.62 7.52 0.62
CA LYS A 316 -20.99 7.52 1.95
C LYS A 316 -21.80 6.86 3.07
N ILE A 317 -23.00 6.36 2.79
CA ILE A 317 -23.79 5.59 3.78
C ILE A 317 -23.35 4.13 3.82
N THR A 318 -23.18 3.66 5.05
CA THR A 318 -22.88 2.26 5.42
C THR A 318 -24.08 1.53 5.99
N SER A 319 -24.81 2.18 6.88
CA SER A 319 -26.00 1.63 7.55
C SER A 319 -27.02 2.73 7.89
N VAL A 320 -28.29 2.35 8.04
CA VAL A 320 -29.39 3.24 8.44
C VAL A 320 -30.19 2.67 9.62
N THR A 321 -30.43 3.47 10.66
CA THR A 321 -31.24 3.12 11.84
C THR A 321 -32.61 3.77 11.82
N ALA A 322 -33.70 2.99 11.76
CA ALA A 322 -35.08 3.47 11.76
C ALA A 322 -36.03 2.59 12.61
N GLY A 323 -37.30 2.96 12.74
CA GLY A 323 -38.32 2.18 13.47
C GLY A 323 -38.95 1.06 12.63
N ASP A 324 -39.43 0.00 13.29
CA ASP A 324 -39.87 -1.28 12.70
C ASP A 324 -40.74 -1.15 11.43
N ALA A 325 -41.77 -0.28 11.44
CA ALA A 325 -42.69 -0.09 10.32
C ALA A 325 -42.06 0.58 9.07
N VAL A 326 -40.92 1.25 9.24
CA VAL A 326 -40.11 1.82 8.15
C VAL A 326 -39.09 0.79 7.66
N LEU A 327 -38.50 0.00 8.57
CA LEU A 327 -37.53 -1.05 8.25
C LEU A 327 -38.10 -2.11 7.29
N GLU A 328 -39.31 -2.63 7.56
CA GLU A 328 -39.93 -3.66 6.70
C GLU A 328 -40.15 -3.18 5.25
N LYS A 329 -40.50 -1.91 5.06
CA LYS A 329 -40.67 -1.34 3.72
C LYS A 329 -39.34 -1.05 3.04
N LEU A 330 -38.37 -0.46 3.76
CA LEU A 330 -37.07 -0.14 3.16
C LEU A 330 -36.38 -1.42 2.68
N TYR A 331 -36.42 -2.49 3.46
CA TYR A 331 -35.78 -3.75 3.10
C TYR A 331 -36.34 -4.37 1.80
N ALA A 332 -37.64 -4.20 1.55
CA ALA A 332 -38.30 -4.69 0.33
C ALA A 332 -37.98 -3.83 -0.92
N GLU A 333 -37.66 -2.54 -0.75
CA GLU A 333 -37.40 -1.60 -1.86
C GLU A 333 -35.90 -1.33 -2.08
N HIS A 334 -35.06 -1.52 -1.07
CA HIS A 334 -33.63 -1.16 -1.03
C HIS A 334 -32.76 -2.21 -0.29
N PRO A 335 -32.68 -3.47 -0.77
CA PRO A 335 -31.84 -4.51 -0.15
C PRO A 335 -30.34 -4.18 -0.16
N GLU A 336 -29.88 -3.22 -0.97
CA GLU A 336 -28.50 -2.74 -0.97
C GLU A 336 -28.08 -1.94 0.28
N ILE A 337 -29.02 -1.62 1.18
CA ILE A 337 -28.81 -0.78 2.37
C ILE A 337 -28.96 -1.62 3.64
N SER A 338 -27.92 -1.62 4.47
CA SER A 338 -27.92 -2.34 5.74
C SER A 338 -28.61 -1.54 6.85
N LEU A 339 -29.35 -2.22 7.72
CA LEU A 339 -30.41 -1.65 8.55
C LEU A 339 -30.16 -1.86 10.05
N ALA A 340 -29.52 -0.89 10.70
CA ALA A 340 -29.19 -0.95 12.12
C ALA A 340 -30.38 -0.60 13.03
N ALA A 341 -31.28 -1.54 13.35
CA ALA A 341 -32.44 -1.28 14.20
C ALA A 341 -32.07 -0.88 15.66
N PRO A 342 -32.64 0.19 16.24
CA PRO A 342 -32.38 0.59 17.62
C PRO A 342 -33.24 -0.24 18.59
N VAL A 343 -32.62 -0.88 19.60
CA VAL A 343 -33.32 -1.78 20.54
C VAL A 343 -33.30 -1.20 21.96
N SER A 344 -34.41 -0.59 22.37
CA SER A 344 -34.65 -0.14 23.76
C SER A 344 -35.58 -1.10 24.53
N GLY A 345 -35.44 -1.15 25.86
CA GLY A 345 -36.39 -1.82 26.77
C GLY A 345 -36.05 -3.24 27.25
N GLU A 346 -36.75 -3.65 28.32
CA GLU A 346 -36.45 -4.83 29.17
C GLU A 346 -36.57 -6.21 28.49
N ASP A 347 -37.20 -6.31 27.32
CA ASP A 347 -37.38 -7.58 26.58
C ASP A 347 -36.37 -7.74 25.44
N THR A 348 -35.09 -7.63 25.79
CA THR A 348 -34.02 -7.49 24.78
C THR A 348 -33.70 -8.80 24.07
N ALA A 349 -33.77 -9.95 24.76
CA ALA A 349 -33.44 -11.25 24.17
C ALA A 349 -34.45 -11.70 23.11
N GLN A 350 -35.75 -11.50 23.35
CA GLN A 350 -36.80 -11.78 22.36
C GLN A 350 -36.70 -10.83 21.15
N ARG A 351 -36.31 -9.56 21.38
CA ARG A 351 -36.04 -8.58 20.32
C ARG A 351 -34.80 -8.89 19.48
N LEU A 352 -33.72 -9.48 20.04
CA LEU A 352 -32.55 -9.88 19.23
C LEU A 352 -32.93 -10.90 18.14
N GLY A 353 -33.87 -11.82 18.43
CA GLY A 353 -34.36 -12.79 17.46
C GLY A 353 -35.20 -12.19 16.33
N SER A 354 -35.92 -11.09 16.56
CA SER A 354 -36.66 -10.38 15.50
C SER A 354 -35.74 -9.62 14.54
N LEU A 355 -34.47 -9.43 14.91
CA LEU A 355 -33.42 -8.90 14.05
C LEU A 355 -32.69 -9.96 13.24
N ASP A 356 -33.02 -11.26 13.33
CA ASP A 356 -32.30 -12.28 12.56
C ASP A 356 -32.51 -12.20 11.05
N ARG A 357 -33.64 -11.64 10.62
CA ARG A 357 -33.95 -11.27 9.23
C ARG A 357 -33.29 -9.98 8.73
N TYR A 358 -32.57 -9.24 9.58
CA TYR A 358 -31.97 -7.95 9.24
C TYR A 358 -30.47 -7.91 9.48
N ASN A 359 -29.74 -7.32 8.54
CA ASN A 359 -28.36 -6.92 8.74
C ASN A 359 -28.32 -5.65 9.61
N ALA A 360 -28.25 -5.85 10.93
CA ALA A 360 -28.50 -4.82 11.94
C ALA A 360 -27.39 -4.70 13.00
N SER A 361 -27.34 -3.53 13.66
CA SER A 361 -26.51 -3.26 14.82
C SER A 361 -27.38 -3.06 16.06
N TYR A 362 -27.08 -3.78 17.13
CA TYR A 362 -27.68 -3.62 18.45
C TYR A 362 -27.15 -2.34 19.11
N LEU A 363 -28.05 -1.42 19.44
CA LEU A 363 -27.77 -0.20 20.22
C LEU A 363 -28.39 -0.33 21.62
N PRO A 364 -27.64 -0.84 22.62
CA PRO A 364 -28.08 -0.85 24.02
C PRO A 364 -28.28 0.56 24.58
N GLU A 365 -29.16 0.68 25.60
CA GLU A 365 -29.25 1.90 26.44
C GLU A 365 -28.08 1.98 27.45
N GLU A 366 -27.66 0.84 28.00
CA GLU A 366 -26.45 0.68 28.81
C GLU A 366 -25.66 -0.54 28.32
N PHE A 367 -24.33 -0.43 28.15
CA PHE A 367 -23.53 -1.53 27.63
C PHE A 367 -23.50 -2.72 28.61
N ASN A 368 -23.88 -3.89 28.11
CA ASN A 368 -23.82 -5.17 28.81
C ASN A 368 -23.05 -6.16 27.93
N GLU A 369 -21.99 -6.76 28.49
CA GLU A 369 -21.08 -7.65 27.78
C GLU A 369 -21.72 -8.98 27.35
N GLU A 370 -22.58 -9.57 28.17
CA GLU A 370 -23.34 -10.79 27.86
C GLU A 370 -24.30 -10.55 26.69
N MET A 371 -25.03 -9.43 26.71
CA MET A 371 -25.94 -9.02 25.63
C MET A 371 -25.19 -8.63 24.35
N ALA A 372 -24.01 -7.99 24.48
CA ALA A 372 -23.12 -7.72 23.35
C ALA A 372 -22.57 -9.02 22.75
N GLY A 373 -22.21 -10.01 23.58
CA GLY A 373 -21.84 -11.37 23.16
C GLY A 373 -22.96 -12.03 22.38
N ALA A 374 -24.17 -12.09 22.95
CA ALA A 374 -25.36 -12.67 22.31
C ALA A 374 -25.68 -11.98 20.97
N ALA A 375 -25.59 -10.65 20.89
CA ALA A 375 -25.78 -9.92 19.64
C ALA A 375 -24.73 -10.28 18.57
N ARG A 376 -23.44 -10.35 18.96
CA ARG A 376 -22.34 -10.73 18.06
C ARG A 376 -22.46 -12.17 17.56
N HIS A 377 -22.85 -13.13 18.40
CA HIS A 377 -23.14 -14.52 18.00
C HIS A 377 -24.25 -14.59 16.95
N ARG A 378 -25.24 -13.69 17.04
CA ARG A 378 -26.29 -13.53 16.02
C ARG A 378 -25.84 -12.71 14.79
N GLY A 379 -24.55 -12.44 14.64
CA GLY A 379 -23.98 -11.70 13.51
C GLY A 379 -24.33 -10.21 13.46
N LEU A 380 -24.78 -9.63 14.59
CA LEU A 380 -25.13 -8.21 14.68
C LEU A 380 -23.89 -7.37 15.04
N GLY A 381 -23.84 -6.14 14.52
CA GLY A 381 -22.97 -5.10 15.08
C GLY A 381 -23.42 -4.74 16.50
N VAL A 382 -22.53 -4.17 17.31
CA VAL A 382 -22.88 -3.67 18.66
C VAL A 382 -22.36 -2.26 18.81
N LEU A 383 -23.24 -1.29 19.04
CA LEU A 383 -22.91 0.11 19.22
C LEU A 383 -22.77 0.43 20.71
N GLY A 384 -21.55 0.64 21.20
CA GLY A 384 -21.23 0.94 22.60
C GLY A 384 -21.53 2.36 23.06
N GLY A 385 -22.15 3.20 22.23
CA GLY A 385 -22.36 4.62 22.51
C GLY A 385 -21.03 5.40 22.61
N GLU A 386 -20.97 6.42 23.46
CA GLU A 386 -19.73 7.15 23.77
C GLU A 386 -18.83 6.38 24.78
N ASP A 387 -19.22 5.17 25.21
CA ASP A 387 -18.47 4.43 26.22
C ASP A 387 -17.23 3.74 25.64
N SER A 388 -16.08 4.27 26.03
CA SER A 388 -14.76 3.71 25.75
C SER A 388 -14.51 2.33 26.36
N ALA A 389 -15.22 1.92 27.42
CA ALA A 389 -15.11 0.56 27.95
C ALA A 389 -15.69 -0.44 26.95
N ALA A 390 -16.89 -0.19 26.43
CA ALA A 390 -17.52 -1.02 25.39
C ALA A 390 -16.61 -1.25 24.16
N TYR A 391 -15.84 -0.24 23.77
CA TYR A 391 -14.84 -0.35 22.69
C TYR A 391 -13.75 -1.41 22.96
N LEU A 392 -13.25 -1.48 24.20
CA LEU A 392 -12.27 -2.49 24.62
C LEU A 392 -12.87 -3.91 24.68
N HIS A 393 -14.20 -4.02 24.75
CA HIS A 393 -14.95 -5.29 24.65
C HIS A 393 -15.52 -5.53 23.24
N GLY A 394 -14.98 -4.85 22.21
CA GLY A 394 -15.24 -5.16 20.81
C GLY A 394 -16.52 -4.57 20.22
N ALA A 395 -17.12 -3.58 20.88
CA ALA A 395 -18.26 -2.81 20.38
C ALA A 395 -17.80 -1.56 19.62
N ASP A 396 -18.51 -1.20 18.56
CA ASP A 396 -18.28 0.00 17.77
C ASP A 396 -18.60 1.24 18.62
N ALA A 397 -17.70 2.21 18.67
CA ALA A 397 -17.91 3.42 19.45
C ALA A 397 -18.51 4.54 18.60
N THR A 398 -19.48 5.25 19.16
CA THR A 398 -20.11 6.40 18.52
C THR A 398 -19.33 7.67 18.87
N ASN A 399 -18.99 8.49 17.89
CA ASN A 399 -18.26 9.77 18.05
C ASN A 399 -16.85 9.69 18.68
N LEU A 400 -16.32 8.49 18.91
CA LEU A 400 -14.93 8.26 19.29
C LEU A 400 -14.04 8.39 18.04
N VAL A 401 -13.24 9.45 17.93
CA VAL A 401 -12.23 9.58 16.87
C VAL A 401 -10.84 9.58 17.50
N GLN A 402 -10.03 8.58 17.15
CA GLN A 402 -8.64 8.47 17.61
C GLN A 402 -7.65 8.58 16.44
N PRO A 403 -7.19 9.80 16.09
CA PRO A 403 -6.24 9.98 14.99
C PRO A 403 -4.87 9.33 15.29
N ASP A 404 -4.50 9.22 16.57
CA ASP A 404 -3.26 8.60 17.03
C ASP A 404 -3.35 7.07 17.24
N ALA A 405 -4.51 6.44 17.04
CA ALA A 405 -4.62 4.98 17.13
C ALA A 405 -3.79 4.32 16.03
N ILE A 406 -2.95 3.34 16.40
CA ILE A 406 -2.21 2.49 15.44
C ILE A 406 -3.22 1.57 14.76
N VAL A 407 -3.30 1.60 13.43
CA VAL A 407 -4.26 0.82 12.61
C VAL A 407 -3.61 -0.34 11.84
N GLU A 408 -2.28 -0.29 11.71
CA GLU A 408 -1.47 -1.21 10.93
C GLU A 408 -0.05 -1.25 11.52
N ILE A 409 0.53 -2.45 11.60
CA ILE A 409 1.92 -2.69 12.05
C ILE A 409 2.64 -3.43 10.92
N SER A 410 3.76 -2.89 10.46
CA SER A 410 4.55 -3.51 9.39
C SER A 410 5.15 -4.84 9.83
N SER A 411 5.18 -5.79 8.90
CA SER A 411 5.72 -7.14 9.10
C SER A 411 6.20 -7.66 7.75
N SER A 412 7.31 -8.38 7.76
CA SER A 412 7.90 -8.98 6.57
C SER A 412 8.80 -10.14 6.98
N ASP A 413 8.84 -11.18 6.15
CA ASP A 413 9.71 -12.33 6.38
C ASP A 413 11.18 -11.85 6.41
N VAL A 414 11.92 -12.28 7.43
CA VAL A 414 13.22 -11.72 7.80
C VAL A 414 14.24 -12.83 8.03
N THR A 415 15.52 -12.52 7.81
CA THR A 415 16.65 -13.37 8.19
C THR A 415 17.41 -12.67 9.32
N ALA A 416 17.61 -13.37 10.44
CA ALA A 416 18.30 -12.84 11.62
C ALA A 416 19.15 -13.93 12.28
N ALA A 417 20.27 -13.54 12.91
CA ALA A 417 21.04 -14.48 13.73
C ALA A 417 20.36 -14.72 15.09
N ASN A 418 19.83 -13.65 15.70
CA ASN A 418 19.12 -13.69 16.97
C ASN A 418 17.89 -12.77 16.93
N ASP A 419 16.96 -12.96 17.88
CA ASP A 419 15.72 -12.17 17.94
C ASP A 419 15.96 -10.67 18.18
N GLY A 420 17.10 -10.30 18.77
CA GLY A 420 17.54 -8.92 18.95
C GLY A 420 18.04 -8.24 17.67
N ASP A 421 18.35 -9.00 16.61
CA ASP A 421 18.80 -8.49 15.32
C ASP A 421 17.61 -8.19 14.38
N ILE A 422 16.39 -8.57 14.76
CA ILE A 422 15.17 -8.33 13.99
C ILE A 422 14.79 -6.85 14.13
N PRO A 423 14.63 -6.10 13.02
CA PRO A 423 14.24 -4.70 13.07
C PRO A 423 12.87 -4.51 13.76
N LYS A 424 12.77 -3.48 14.61
CA LYS A 424 11.49 -3.08 15.20
C LYS A 424 10.50 -2.65 14.11
N PRO A 425 9.20 -2.99 14.24
CA PRO A 425 8.23 -2.71 13.21
C PRO A 425 7.85 -1.23 13.18
N GLU A 426 7.30 -0.79 12.05
CA GLU A 426 6.69 0.53 11.92
C GLU A 426 5.19 0.42 12.16
N GLY A 427 4.66 1.22 13.06
CA GLY A 427 3.23 1.43 13.26
C GLY A 427 2.76 2.60 12.42
N LYS A 428 1.64 2.42 11.73
CA LYS A 428 0.92 3.48 11.02
C LYS A 428 -0.31 3.87 11.82
N LYS A 429 -0.42 5.15 12.14
CA LYS A 429 -1.57 5.75 12.80
C LYS A 429 -2.75 5.90 11.84
N ARG A 430 -3.96 6.04 12.39
CA ARG A 430 -5.18 6.40 11.63
C ARG A 430 -5.02 7.70 10.84
N SER A 431 -4.24 8.65 11.35
CA SER A 431 -3.85 9.88 10.65
C SER A 431 -2.93 9.70 9.43
N GLY A 432 -2.45 8.48 9.16
CA GLY A 432 -1.48 8.17 8.12
C GLY A 432 -0.01 8.41 8.50
N GLU A 433 0.27 9.02 9.66
CA GLU A 433 1.63 9.16 10.20
C GLU A 433 2.22 7.79 10.57
N THR A 434 3.49 7.55 10.21
CA THR A 434 4.24 6.33 10.54
C THR A 434 5.28 6.59 11.61
N MET A 435 5.53 5.59 12.48
CA MET A 435 6.54 5.66 13.54
C MET A 435 7.09 4.26 13.87
N THR A 436 8.37 4.18 14.26
CA THR A 436 8.94 2.93 14.80
C THR A 436 8.33 2.60 16.16
N LEU A 437 7.95 1.34 16.37
CA LEU A 437 7.38 0.84 17.61
C LEU A 437 8.47 0.15 18.45
N ASP A 438 9.32 0.94 19.11
CA ASP A 438 10.46 0.42 19.90
C ASP A 438 10.04 -0.60 20.97
N ASN A 439 8.87 -0.38 21.58
CA ASN A 439 8.28 -1.24 22.61
C ASN A 439 7.40 -2.37 22.05
N ALA A 440 7.40 -2.62 20.74
CA ALA A 440 6.71 -3.80 20.18
C ALA A 440 7.40 -5.09 20.66
N GLU A 441 6.59 -6.05 21.08
CA GLU A 441 7.00 -7.36 21.56
C GLU A 441 6.91 -8.39 20.44
N LEU A 442 7.93 -9.23 20.33
CA LEU A 442 7.99 -10.31 19.36
C LEU A 442 7.43 -11.59 20.01
N VAL A 443 6.40 -12.18 19.41
CA VAL A 443 5.76 -13.41 19.91
C VAL A 443 5.97 -14.53 18.90
N GLN A 444 6.41 -15.70 19.37
CA GLN A 444 6.52 -16.91 18.56
C GLN A 444 5.17 -17.62 18.51
N LEU A 445 4.67 -17.86 17.30
CA LEU A 445 3.43 -18.59 17.03
C LEU A 445 3.70 -20.07 16.79
N GLU A 446 4.71 -20.37 15.96
CA GLU A 446 5.07 -21.73 15.58
C GLU A 446 6.58 -21.84 15.31
N GLN A 447 7.11 -23.05 15.41
CA GLN A 447 8.47 -23.41 15.03
C GLN A 447 8.41 -24.58 14.04
N TYR A 448 8.93 -24.38 12.83
CA TYR A 448 8.77 -25.33 11.71
C TYR A 448 9.86 -26.40 11.64
N ASP A 449 10.93 -26.29 12.42
CA ASP A 449 11.99 -27.29 12.53
C ASP A 449 12.54 -27.41 13.96
N ASP A 450 13.12 -28.57 14.30
CA ASP A 450 13.60 -28.89 15.65
C ASP A 450 14.71 -27.94 16.16
N ASN A 451 15.39 -27.21 15.28
CA ASN A 451 16.56 -26.38 15.59
C ASN A 451 16.21 -24.89 15.79
N GLY A 452 14.96 -24.49 15.54
CA GLY A 452 14.51 -23.09 15.54
C GLY A 452 15.01 -22.31 14.32
N GLY A 453 15.39 -23.02 13.26
CA GLY A 453 15.90 -22.49 11.99
C GLY A 453 14.85 -21.68 11.21
N ARG A 454 13.58 -22.07 11.32
CA ARG A 454 12.42 -21.36 10.76
C ARG A 454 11.32 -21.27 11.80
N ARG A 455 10.91 -20.05 12.11
CA ARG A 455 9.86 -19.75 13.11
C ARG A 455 8.84 -18.80 12.53
N LEU A 456 7.57 -19.04 12.83
CA LEU A 456 6.49 -18.10 12.56
C LEU A 456 6.33 -17.17 13.75
N MET A 457 6.42 -15.87 13.51
CA MET A 457 6.37 -14.83 14.53
C MET A 457 5.29 -13.81 14.22
N ILE A 458 4.93 -13.01 15.24
CA ILE A 458 4.05 -11.84 15.11
C ILE A 458 4.58 -10.72 16.00
N TRP A 459 4.36 -9.48 15.59
CA TRP A 459 4.53 -8.34 16.49
C TRP A 459 3.23 -8.06 17.23
N ARG A 460 3.30 -7.86 18.54
CA ARG A 460 2.24 -7.21 19.31
C ARG A 460 2.74 -5.91 19.91
N TYR A 461 1.87 -4.91 19.99
CA TYR A 461 2.19 -3.61 20.57
C TYR A 461 1.07 -3.18 21.51
N LYS A 462 1.42 -2.93 22.78
CA LYS A 462 0.49 -2.44 23.78
C LYS A 462 0.33 -0.92 23.64
N THR A 463 -0.89 -0.44 23.56
CA THR A 463 -1.22 0.97 23.41
C THR A 463 -2.40 1.37 24.30
N THR A 464 -2.59 2.67 24.50
CA THR A 464 -3.64 3.20 25.38
C THR A 464 -4.81 3.76 24.57
N LEU A 465 -6.03 3.38 24.93
CA LEU A 465 -7.25 4.00 24.42
C LEU A 465 -7.45 5.36 25.12
N THR A 466 -7.53 6.45 24.36
CA THR A 466 -7.68 7.80 24.92
C THR A 466 -8.92 8.53 24.40
N VAL A 467 -9.61 9.24 25.29
CA VAL A 467 -10.73 10.13 24.95
C VAL A 467 -10.36 11.55 25.35
N GLY A 468 -9.92 12.36 24.39
CA GLY A 468 -9.30 13.64 24.66
C GLY A 468 -7.94 13.45 25.34
N GLU A 469 -7.81 13.89 26.60
CA GLU A 469 -6.59 13.74 27.41
C GLU A 469 -6.71 12.59 28.45
N GLU A 470 -7.85 11.90 28.50
CA GLU A 470 -8.14 10.86 29.50
C GLU A 470 -7.84 9.46 28.94
N SER A 471 -7.07 8.67 29.67
CA SER A 471 -6.87 7.24 29.40
C SER A 471 -8.11 6.44 29.81
N LYS A 472 -8.52 5.50 28.97
CA LYS A 472 -9.70 4.64 29.14
C LYS A 472 -9.39 3.15 29.26
N GLY A 473 -8.13 2.77 29.07
CA GLY A 473 -7.64 1.40 29.20
C GLY A 473 -6.50 1.14 28.22
N GLU A 474 -5.86 -0.02 28.33
CA GLU A 474 -4.83 -0.49 27.41
C GLU A 474 -5.38 -1.60 26.52
N TYR A 475 -4.79 -1.78 25.34
CA TYR A 475 -5.09 -2.89 24.44
C TYR A 475 -3.87 -3.24 23.59
N TYR A 476 -3.86 -4.46 23.04
CA TYR A 476 -2.87 -4.92 22.08
C TYR A 476 -3.38 -4.79 20.64
N VAL A 477 -2.50 -4.28 19.77
CA VAL A 477 -2.61 -4.37 18.30
C VAL A 477 -1.50 -5.27 17.77
N TYR A 478 -1.76 -5.94 16.65
CA TYR A 478 -0.89 -6.99 16.11
C TYR A 478 -0.53 -6.72 14.63
N SER A 479 0.63 -7.21 14.19
CA SER A 479 0.99 -7.27 12.77
C SER A 479 0.34 -8.49 12.09
N ALA A 480 0.51 -8.61 10.77
CA ALA A 480 0.37 -9.93 10.13
C ALA A 480 1.50 -10.87 10.62
N PRO A 481 1.31 -12.20 10.57
CA PRO A 481 2.36 -13.15 10.92
C PRO A 481 3.43 -13.22 9.82
N PHE A 482 4.70 -13.33 10.23
CA PHE A 482 5.87 -13.34 9.35
C PHE A 482 6.89 -14.40 9.77
N GLU A 483 7.69 -14.87 8.82
CA GLU A 483 8.71 -15.89 9.07
C GLU A 483 10.05 -15.27 9.47
N VAL A 484 10.60 -15.72 10.59
CA VAL A 484 12.01 -15.51 10.96
C VAL A 484 12.81 -16.74 10.57
N ASN A 485 13.76 -16.53 9.65
CA ASN A 485 14.72 -17.52 9.23
C ASN A 485 16.04 -17.27 9.98
N LYS A 486 16.52 -18.29 10.69
CA LYS A 486 17.76 -18.24 11.46
C LYS A 486 18.97 -18.28 10.52
N ALA A 487 19.97 -17.46 10.80
CA ALA A 487 21.11 -17.23 9.92
C ALA A 487 22.30 -18.19 10.12
N ASP A 488 22.22 -19.16 11.03
CA ASP A 488 23.40 -19.92 11.52
C ASP A 488 24.23 -20.66 10.47
N ASP A 489 23.62 -21.08 9.34
CA ASP A 489 24.28 -21.87 8.29
C ASP A 489 24.29 -21.17 6.90
N TRP A 490 24.50 -19.85 6.85
CA TRP A 490 24.82 -19.20 5.57
C TRP A 490 26.20 -19.63 5.08
N GLN A 491 26.28 -19.98 3.80
CA GLN A 491 27.54 -20.26 3.11
C GLN A 491 27.78 -19.19 2.05
N PHE A 492 28.98 -18.61 2.03
CA PHE A 492 29.37 -17.66 1.00
C PHE A 492 29.41 -18.33 -0.39
N ALA A 493 28.71 -17.73 -1.35
CA ALA A 493 28.48 -18.27 -2.68
C ALA A 493 29.12 -17.45 -3.82
N GLY A 494 29.93 -16.43 -3.48
CA GLY A 494 30.62 -15.54 -4.42
C GLY A 494 30.10 -14.10 -4.42
N PHE A 495 30.68 -13.25 -5.26
CA PHE A 495 30.22 -11.86 -5.46
C PHE A 495 29.45 -11.69 -6.78
N THR A 496 28.55 -10.71 -6.80
CA THR A 496 27.84 -10.23 -7.99
C THR A 496 28.11 -8.73 -8.21
N TYR A 497 28.14 -8.31 -9.47
CA TYR A 497 28.55 -6.97 -9.91
C TYR A 497 27.46 -6.33 -10.77
N ASP A 498 26.87 -5.23 -10.30
CA ASP A 498 26.00 -4.38 -11.11
C ASP A 498 26.86 -3.29 -11.77
N THR A 499 26.80 -3.12 -13.09
CA THR A 499 27.61 -2.14 -13.84
C THR A 499 26.84 -0.88 -14.24
N ASP A 500 27.54 0.24 -14.40
CA ASP A 500 27.00 1.44 -15.04
C ASP A 500 27.04 1.38 -16.59
N GLU A 501 26.65 2.47 -17.25
CA GLU A 501 26.68 2.62 -18.72
C GLU A 501 28.09 2.52 -19.33
N SER A 502 29.15 2.72 -18.53
CA SER A 502 30.55 2.55 -18.96
C SER A 502 31.05 1.11 -18.78
N GLY A 503 30.24 0.25 -18.15
CA GLY A 503 30.60 -1.11 -17.78
C GLY A 503 31.42 -1.21 -16.48
N ASP A 504 31.54 -0.13 -15.71
CA ASP A 504 32.27 -0.15 -14.43
C ASP A 504 31.36 -0.68 -13.31
N PRO A 505 31.83 -1.61 -12.44
CA PRO A 505 31.01 -2.20 -11.39
C PRO A 505 30.71 -1.17 -10.28
N VAL A 506 29.47 -0.68 -10.23
CA VAL A 506 29.03 0.37 -9.29
C VAL A 506 28.49 -0.19 -7.98
N ASN A 507 27.82 -1.34 -8.00
CA ASN A 507 27.43 -2.07 -6.79
C ASN A 507 28.09 -3.45 -6.80
N VAL A 508 28.77 -3.79 -5.72
CA VAL A 508 29.26 -5.16 -5.46
C VAL A 508 28.47 -5.72 -4.31
N LYS A 509 28.02 -6.96 -4.45
CA LYS A 509 27.23 -7.67 -3.44
C LYS A 509 27.84 -9.03 -3.18
N ALA A 510 27.98 -9.41 -1.92
CA ALA A 510 28.35 -10.75 -1.51
C ALA A 510 27.08 -11.61 -1.42
N LYS A 511 27.04 -12.72 -2.16
CA LYS A 511 25.92 -13.67 -2.18
C LYS A 511 26.14 -14.78 -1.15
N PHE A 512 25.08 -15.15 -0.46
CA PHE A 512 25.05 -16.26 0.49
C PHE A 512 23.90 -17.23 0.17
N THR A 513 24.09 -18.51 0.48
CA THR A 513 23.10 -19.60 0.33
C THR A 513 22.91 -20.34 1.65
N SER A 514 21.68 -20.67 2.03
CA SER A 514 21.41 -21.43 3.27
C SER A 514 21.78 -22.90 3.10
N ALA A 515 22.52 -23.49 4.05
CA ALA A 515 22.86 -24.92 4.00
C ALA A 515 21.65 -25.84 4.27
N GLY A 516 20.65 -25.36 5.02
CA GLY A 516 19.44 -26.13 5.34
C GLY A 516 18.39 -26.14 4.22
N ASN A 517 18.38 -25.10 3.37
CA ASN A 517 17.51 -25.01 2.20
C ASN A 517 18.23 -24.27 1.06
N GLY A 518 18.88 -25.01 0.16
CA GLY A 518 19.77 -24.47 -0.87
C GLY A 518 19.11 -23.55 -1.92
N ASP A 519 17.77 -23.49 -1.96
CA ASP A 519 17.03 -22.57 -2.82
C ASP A 519 16.96 -21.15 -2.23
N LEU A 520 17.19 -20.98 -0.92
CA LEU A 520 17.20 -19.67 -0.26
C LEU A 520 18.57 -18.99 -0.46
N THR A 521 18.58 -17.90 -1.22
CA THR A 521 19.78 -17.10 -1.47
C THR A 521 19.54 -15.63 -1.18
N THR A 522 20.51 -14.96 -0.56
CA THR A 522 20.43 -13.52 -0.24
C THR A 522 21.75 -12.82 -0.56
N THR A 523 21.77 -11.49 -0.47
CA THR A 523 22.95 -10.67 -0.74
C THR A 523 23.12 -9.54 0.27
N VAL A 524 24.37 -9.28 0.67
CA VAL A 524 24.76 -8.08 1.44
C VAL A 524 25.67 -7.18 0.61
N ASN A 525 25.69 -5.88 0.92
CA ASN A 525 26.56 -4.92 0.23
C ASN A 525 28.03 -5.21 0.55
N ALA A 526 28.87 -5.19 -0.48
CA ALA A 526 30.30 -5.43 -0.42
C ALA A 526 31.09 -4.26 -1.03
N ASP A 527 32.33 -4.09 -0.62
CA ASP A 527 33.21 -3.04 -1.14
C ASP A 527 33.90 -3.51 -2.43
N ARG A 528 34.14 -2.59 -3.37
CA ARG A 528 34.95 -2.84 -4.57
C ARG A 528 36.39 -2.41 -4.35
N THR A 529 37.34 -3.20 -4.85
CA THR A 529 38.77 -2.89 -4.84
C THR A 529 39.33 -3.02 -6.26
N GLU A 530 39.92 -1.98 -6.81
CA GLU A 530 40.68 -2.08 -8.07
C GLU A 530 41.93 -2.94 -7.83
N ARG A 531 42.15 -3.95 -8.69
CA ARG A 531 43.26 -4.91 -8.57
C ARG A 531 44.35 -4.65 -9.59
N GLU A 532 43.96 -4.39 -10.84
CA GLU A 532 44.87 -4.23 -11.96
C GLU A 532 44.27 -3.28 -13.00
N ARG A 533 45.12 -2.48 -13.65
CA ARG A 533 44.77 -1.54 -14.72
C ARG A 533 45.88 -1.48 -15.74
N HIS A 534 45.52 -1.72 -16.99
CA HIS A 534 46.34 -1.46 -18.18
C HIS A 534 45.56 -0.52 -19.09
N ASP A 535 46.04 0.70 -19.25
CA ASP A 535 45.37 1.68 -20.10
C ASP A 535 45.58 1.34 -21.59
N PRO A 536 44.58 1.56 -22.46
CA PRO A 536 44.69 1.26 -23.89
C PRO A 536 45.76 2.11 -24.58
N THR A 537 46.31 1.58 -25.67
CA THR A 537 47.24 2.29 -26.56
C THR A 537 46.61 2.46 -27.95
N CYS A 538 47.35 2.97 -28.94
CA CYS A 538 46.87 3.03 -30.32
C CYS A 538 46.71 1.65 -30.98
N THR A 539 47.47 0.65 -30.53
CA THR A 539 47.59 -0.68 -31.16
C THR A 539 47.11 -1.84 -30.29
N GLU A 540 47.11 -1.68 -28.96
CA GLU A 540 46.73 -2.70 -27.99
C GLU A 540 45.60 -2.18 -27.09
N GLY A 541 44.57 -3.00 -26.88
CA GLY A 541 43.47 -2.68 -25.97
C GLY A 541 43.91 -2.74 -24.51
N GLY A 542 43.24 -1.94 -23.67
CA GLY A 542 43.45 -1.92 -22.23
C GLY A 542 42.49 -2.85 -21.51
N HIS A 543 42.67 -2.99 -20.20
CA HIS A 543 41.67 -3.58 -19.31
C HIS A 543 41.82 -3.06 -17.89
N VAL A 544 40.78 -3.23 -17.10
CA VAL A 544 40.80 -2.98 -15.66
C VAL A 544 40.01 -4.09 -14.95
N THR A 545 40.55 -4.54 -13.82
CA THR A 545 40.02 -5.66 -13.04
C THR A 545 39.76 -5.21 -11.60
N TRP A 546 38.59 -5.58 -11.06
CA TRP A 546 38.19 -5.32 -9.69
C TRP A 546 37.85 -6.61 -8.94
N GLY A 547 38.10 -6.60 -7.63
CA GLY A 547 37.68 -7.63 -6.68
C GLY A 547 36.60 -7.12 -5.72
N GLY A 548 35.78 -8.05 -5.22
CA GLY A 548 34.86 -7.79 -4.10
C GLY A 548 35.48 -8.09 -2.73
N VAL A 549 35.06 -7.37 -1.69
CA VAL A 549 35.43 -7.61 -0.29
C VAL A 549 34.22 -7.40 0.63
N VAL A 550 33.95 -8.33 1.54
CA VAL A 550 33.01 -8.17 2.66
C VAL A 550 33.69 -8.56 3.96
N SER A 551 33.57 -7.73 4.99
CA SER A 551 34.19 -7.95 6.30
C SER A 551 33.32 -8.82 7.21
N GLY A 552 33.93 -9.50 8.19
CA GLY A 552 33.26 -10.47 9.07
C GLY A 552 32.09 -9.94 9.90
N ASP A 553 32.04 -8.63 10.13
CA ASP A 553 30.96 -7.89 10.78
C ASP A 553 29.77 -7.57 9.85
N ARG A 554 29.96 -7.70 8.53
CA ARG A 554 28.95 -7.48 7.47
C ARG A 554 28.56 -8.76 6.71
N SER A 555 29.37 -9.81 6.81
CA SER A 555 29.11 -11.14 6.25
C SER A 555 28.07 -11.91 7.06
N LEU A 556 27.23 -12.72 6.41
CA LEU A 556 26.21 -13.52 7.08
C LEU A 556 26.75 -14.80 7.75
N ASP A 557 27.98 -15.21 7.45
CA ASP A 557 28.67 -16.37 8.05
C ASP A 557 29.79 -15.96 9.02
N HIS A 558 29.79 -14.67 9.40
CA HIS A 558 30.78 -14.02 10.28
C HIS A 558 32.25 -14.14 9.85
N GLN A 559 32.52 -14.44 8.58
CA GLN A 559 33.86 -14.56 8.02
C GLN A 559 34.15 -13.44 7.01
N GLN A 560 35.38 -12.92 7.03
CA GLN A 560 35.82 -12.01 5.97
C GLN A 560 36.00 -12.80 4.67
N HIS A 561 35.30 -12.37 3.62
CA HIS A 561 35.49 -12.88 2.27
C HIS A 561 36.07 -11.80 1.38
N GLU A 562 37.09 -12.18 0.62
CA GLU A 562 37.63 -11.38 -0.47
C GLU A 562 37.81 -12.26 -1.71
N ASP A 563 37.70 -11.63 -2.87
CA ASP A 563 37.87 -12.20 -4.21
C ASP A 563 36.66 -12.89 -4.88
N VAL A 564 36.19 -12.23 -5.94
CA VAL A 564 35.81 -12.74 -7.27
C VAL A 564 36.26 -11.62 -8.21
N LEU A 565 36.71 -11.93 -9.43
CA LEU A 565 37.24 -10.92 -10.35
C LEU A 565 36.21 -10.52 -11.42
N PHE A 566 35.93 -9.22 -11.53
CA PHE A 566 35.26 -8.63 -12.68
C PHE A 566 36.29 -7.88 -13.52
N THR A 567 36.33 -8.12 -14.84
CA THR A 567 37.26 -7.46 -15.77
C THR A 567 36.51 -6.77 -16.88
N ARG A 568 36.75 -5.47 -17.06
CA ARG A 568 36.32 -4.70 -18.23
C ARG A 568 37.48 -4.53 -19.18
N ASN A 569 37.29 -4.95 -20.43
CA ASN A 569 38.22 -4.67 -21.52
C ASN A 569 37.90 -3.31 -22.14
N MET A 570 38.93 -2.61 -22.62
CA MET A 570 38.85 -1.32 -23.30
C MET A 570 39.48 -1.47 -24.68
N ASP A 571 38.80 -1.03 -25.73
CA ASP A 571 39.37 -1.07 -27.08
C ASP A 571 40.61 -0.17 -27.20
N ALA A 572 41.50 -0.51 -28.12
CA ALA A 572 42.61 0.36 -28.50
C ALA A 572 42.07 1.69 -29.04
N HIS A 573 42.74 2.81 -28.78
CA HIS A 573 42.35 4.13 -29.27
C HIS A 573 42.31 4.24 -30.80
N GLY A 574 43.01 3.33 -31.49
CA GLY A 574 43.27 3.43 -32.93
C GLY A 574 44.16 4.62 -33.27
N HIS A 575 44.32 4.88 -34.57
CA HIS A 575 45.05 6.05 -35.06
C HIS A 575 44.10 7.08 -35.66
N GLU A 576 44.04 8.26 -35.04
CA GLU A 576 43.36 9.44 -35.57
C GLU A 576 44.42 10.46 -35.97
N TYR A 577 44.57 10.75 -37.26
CA TYR A 577 45.63 11.61 -37.78
C TYR A 577 45.17 13.06 -38.01
N GLU A 578 46.08 14.00 -37.79
CA GLU A 578 45.92 15.42 -38.11
C GLU A 578 47.06 15.91 -39.01
N THR A 579 46.71 16.64 -40.08
CA THR A 579 47.69 17.29 -40.96
C THR A 579 47.80 18.77 -40.65
N THR A 580 49.00 19.24 -40.32
CA THR A 580 49.30 20.67 -40.11
C THR A 580 50.35 21.17 -41.10
N TYR A 581 50.32 22.46 -41.45
CA TYR A 581 51.27 23.09 -42.37
C TYR A 581 51.90 24.33 -41.74
N THR A 582 53.21 24.32 -41.53
CA THR A 582 53.98 25.42 -40.94
C THR A 582 54.86 26.08 -41.99
N TRP A 583 54.57 27.35 -42.31
CA TRP A 583 55.40 28.18 -43.18
C TRP A 583 56.57 28.79 -42.40
N PHE A 584 57.76 28.77 -42.98
CA PHE A 584 58.93 29.44 -42.41
C PHE A 584 58.79 30.97 -42.55
N GLU A 585 59.36 31.76 -41.63
CA GLU A 585 59.24 33.24 -41.61
C GLU A 585 59.68 33.92 -42.93
N ASP A 586 60.70 33.37 -43.60
CA ASP A 586 61.17 33.88 -44.90
C ASP A 586 60.32 33.42 -46.09
N ASN A 587 59.30 32.62 -45.82
CA ASN A 587 58.36 31.97 -46.74
C ASN A 587 59.03 31.11 -47.83
N LYS A 588 60.30 30.72 -47.70
CA LYS A 588 61.01 29.88 -48.68
C LYS A 588 60.78 28.39 -48.49
N LYS A 589 60.22 27.97 -47.34
CA LYS A 589 59.92 26.58 -47.02
C LYS A 589 58.59 26.44 -46.28
N VAL A 590 57.99 25.26 -46.44
CA VAL A 590 56.83 24.80 -45.66
C VAL A 590 57.11 23.39 -45.17
N THR A 591 56.82 23.14 -43.90
CA THR A 591 56.79 21.78 -43.33
C THR A 591 55.35 21.35 -43.16
N ALA A 592 54.98 20.21 -43.73
CA ALA A 592 53.75 19.51 -43.41
C ALA A 592 54.03 18.40 -42.40
N GLU A 593 53.13 18.18 -41.45
CA GLU A 593 53.18 17.06 -40.51
C GLU A 593 51.81 16.37 -40.46
N HIS A 594 51.75 15.06 -40.75
CA HIS A 594 50.57 14.21 -40.64
C HIS A 594 50.79 13.22 -39.49
N LYS A 595 50.34 13.57 -38.28
CA LYS A 595 50.63 12.83 -37.04
C LYS A 595 49.37 12.35 -36.36
N CYS A 596 49.43 11.16 -35.76
CA CYS A 596 48.38 10.65 -34.91
C CYS A 596 48.26 11.53 -33.66
N LYS A 597 47.05 12.01 -33.36
CA LYS A 597 46.75 12.85 -32.20
C LYS A 597 47.03 12.16 -30.86
N HIS A 598 46.97 10.82 -30.84
CA HIS A 598 47.07 10.01 -29.62
C HIS A 598 48.50 9.57 -29.29
N CYS A 599 49.30 9.12 -30.29
CA CYS A 599 50.69 8.70 -30.08
C CYS A 599 51.77 9.65 -30.64
N GLY A 600 51.40 10.64 -31.45
CA GLY A 600 52.34 11.56 -32.10
C GLY A 600 53.15 10.97 -33.27
N GLU A 601 53.04 9.67 -33.54
CA GLU A 601 53.66 9.01 -34.68
C GLU A 601 52.99 9.41 -36.00
N GLY A 602 53.77 9.50 -37.07
CA GLY A 602 53.30 9.87 -38.40
C GLY A 602 54.41 10.40 -39.30
N GLU A 603 54.04 11.00 -40.42
CA GLU A 603 54.97 11.48 -41.44
C GLU A 603 55.13 13.01 -41.39
N SER A 604 56.30 13.50 -41.83
CA SER A 604 56.52 14.93 -42.05
C SER A 604 57.40 15.18 -43.27
N GLU A 605 57.08 16.24 -44.01
CA GLU A 605 57.75 16.60 -45.24
C GLU A 605 58.05 18.10 -45.27
N THR A 606 59.26 18.50 -45.68
CA THR A 606 59.64 19.93 -45.78
C THR A 606 60.09 20.28 -47.18
N VAL A 607 59.30 21.09 -47.87
CA VAL A 607 59.54 21.47 -49.28
C VAL A 607 59.93 22.93 -49.43
N ASN A 608 60.63 23.23 -50.54
CA ASN A 608 60.94 24.60 -50.92
C ASN A 608 59.78 25.22 -51.68
N THR A 609 59.57 26.53 -51.54
CA THR A 609 58.49 27.25 -52.21
C THR A 609 58.95 27.86 -53.53
N PHE A 610 58.07 27.81 -54.53
CA PHE A 610 58.29 28.40 -55.84
C PHE A 610 57.33 29.56 -56.08
N SER A 611 57.78 30.60 -56.78
CA SER A 611 57.03 31.86 -56.86
C SER A 611 56.43 32.15 -58.23
N LYS A 612 55.15 32.48 -58.29
CA LYS A 612 54.41 32.86 -59.50
C LYS A 612 53.89 34.29 -59.38
N ILE A 613 54.39 35.22 -60.19
CA ILE A 613 54.01 36.63 -60.14
C ILE A 613 52.54 36.81 -60.57
N ILE A 614 51.74 37.47 -59.73
CA ILE A 614 50.34 37.82 -59.98
C ILE A 614 50.28 39.24 -60.58
N LYS A 615 50.83 40.22 -59.86
CA LYS A 615 50.95 41.62 -60.29
C LYS A 615 52.42 42.04 -60.22
N ARG A 616 52.95 42.63 -61.30
CA ARG A 616 54.30 43.21 -61.27
C ARG A 616 54.28 44.53 -60.51
N ALA A 617 55.20 44.70 -59.57
CA ALA A 617 55.40 45.97 -58.87
C ALA A 617 55.86 47.06 -59.87
N THR A 618 55.33 48.26 -59.71
CA THR A 618 55.68 49.44 -60.53
C THR A 618 56.63 50.36 -59.77
N ALA A 619 56.82 51.60 -60.23
CA ALA A 619 57.58 52.61 -59.50
C ALA A 619 56.82 53.16 -58.28
N THR A 620 55.49 53.04 -58.25
CA THR A 620 54.60 53.68 -57.27
C THR A 620 53.54 52.75 -56.66
N GLU A 621 53.38 51.54 -57.20
CA GLU A 621 52.43 50.54 -56.68
C GLU A 621 53.13 49.21 -56.42
N ASP A 622 52.78 48.59 -55.31
CA ASP A 622 53.20 47.23 -54.99
C ASP A 622 52.60 46.21 -55.97
N GLY A 623 53.40 45.16 -56.20
CA GLY A 623 53.00 43.94 -56.89
C GLY A 623 52.66 42.84 -55.90
N SER A 624 52.37 41.65 -56.42
CA SER A 624 52.09 40.46 -55.61
C SER A 624 52.51 39.19 -56.36
N LYS A 625 52.85 38.15 -55.61
CA LYS A 625 53.14 36.81 -56.12
C LYS A 625 52.51 35.75 -55.23
N TYR A 626 52.11 34.64 -55.82
CA TYR A 626 51.94 33.41 -55.07
C TYR A 626 53.32 32.85 -54.69
N LEU A 627 53.41 32.32 -53.49
CA LEU A 627 54.37 31.28 -53.13
C LEU A 627 53.60 29.98 -53.02
N ILE A 628 54.07 28.94 -53.71
CA ILE A 628 53.41 27.64 -53.81
C ILE A 628 54.39 26.59 -53.25
N ALA A 629 53.88 25.73 -52.38
CA ALA A 629 54.57 24.58 -51.81
C ALA A 629 53.88 23.31 -52.31
N GLN A 630 54.60 22.53 -53.11
CA GLN A 630 54.18 21.24 -53.64
C GLN A 630 54.93 20.15 -52.88
N PHE A 631 54.20 19.18 -52.35
CA PHE A 631 54.71 18.07 -51.54
C PHE A 631 54.88 16.83 -52.42
N GLU A 632 55.92 16.03 -52.16
CA GLU A 632 56.20 14.78 -52.86
C GLU A 632 55.19 13.68 -52.46
N ASN A 633 54.73 13.66 -51.20
CA ASN A 633 53.64 12.80 -50.76
C ASN A 633 52.27 13.48 -50.98
N GLU A 634 51.85 13.59 -52.25
CA GLU A 634 50.57 14.16 -52.67
C GLU A 634 49.33 13.41 -52.12
N GLU A 635 49.50 12.18 -51.62
CA GLU A 635 48.42 11.39 -51.00
C GLU A 635 48.13 11.82 -49.54
N LEU A 636 49.15 12.29 -48.80
CA LEU A 636 49.01 12.79 -47.42
C LEU A 636 48.97 14.33 -47.31
N PHE A 637 49.62 15.04 -48.24
CA PHE A 637 49.85 16.49 -48.16
C PHE A 637 49.32 17.24 -49.39
N GLN A 638 48.47 18.23 -49.15
CA GLN A 638 47.86 19.07 -50.18
C GLN A 638 48.75 20.28 -50.51
N GLU A 639 48.82 20.66 -51.79
CA GLU A 639 49.51 21.89 -52.24
C GLU A 639 49.05 23.10 -51.42
N GLN A 640 50.01 23.80 -50.80
CA GLN A 640 49.73 25.03 -50.05
C GLN A 640 50.17 26.24 -50.85
N SER A 641 49.39 27.33 -50.82
CA SER A 641 49.81 28.60 -51.42
C SER A 641 49.41 29.82 -50.60
N ILE A 642 50.27 30.83 -50.60
CA ILE A 642 50.04 32.14 -49.97
C ILE A 642 50.36 33.27 -50.94
N ILE A 643 49.71 34.41 -50.76
CA ILE A 643 50.01 35.64 -51.52
C ILE A 643 50.94 36.51 -50.68
N VAL A 644 52.08 36.90 -51.26
CA VAL A 644 53.00 37.87 -50.64
C VAL A 644 53.18 39.09 -51.54
N THR A 645 53.25 40.26 -50.90
CA THR A 645 53.44 41.55 -51.55
C THR A 645 54.87 41.70 -52.07
N ILE A 646 55.01 42.29 -53.27
CA ILE A 646 56.30 42.70 -53.83
C ILE A 646 56.35 44.24 -53.74
N PRO A 647 57.24 44.83 -52.92
CA PRO A 647 57.28 46.29 -52.77
C PRO A 647 57.63 47.01 -54.08
N ALA A 648 57.09 48.22 -54.25
CA ALA A 648 57.40 49.13 -55.36
C ALA A 648 58.90 49.45 -55.46
N LYS A 649 59.40 49.67 -56.69
CA LYS A 649 60.86 49.70 -56.95
C LYS A 649 61.60 50.98 -56.54
N GLY A 650 60.88 52.07 -56.25
CA GLY A 650 61.46 53.37 -55.89
C GLY A 650 62.15 54.11 -57.03
N SER A 651 62.27 55.44 -56.92
CA SER A 651 63.02 56.29 -57.84
C SER A 651 64.36 56.72 -57.21
N THR A 652 65.46 56.63 -57.98
CA THR A 652 66.81 56.89 -57.49
C THR A 652 67.38 58.22 -58.00
N ALA A 653 67.63 59.16 -57.10
CA ALA A 653 68.58 60.27 -57.26
C ALA A 653 69.10 60.72 -55.87
N THR A 654 70.37 61.13 -55.79
CA THR A 654 71.18 61.07 -54.54
C THR A 654 71.88 62.42 -54.21
N PRO A 655 72.82 62.54 -53.24
CA PRO A 655 72.68 63.23 -51.94
C PRO A 655 73.41 64.61 -51.87
N PRO A 656 73.64 65.15 -50.65
CA PRO A 656 75.05 65.40 -50.29
C PRO A 656 75.46 65.06 -48.83
N ASP A 657 76.43 64.14 -48.72
CA ASP A 657 77.82 64.34 -48.20
C ASP A 657 78.12 64.98 -46.80
N LYS A 658 79.01 64.28 -46.06
CA LYS A 658 79.95 64.75 -44.98
C LYS A 658 79.37 65.31 -43.65
N THR A 659 80.05 65.21 -42.49
CA THR A 659 81.47 64.90 -42.18
C THR A 659 81.71 64.40 -40.72
N THR A 660 82.74 63.56 -40.54
CA THR A 660 83.72 63.48 -39.40
C THR A 660 83.36 63.12 -37.94
N ASN A 661 84.07 62.09 -37.46
CA ASN A 661 84.97 62.03 -36.28
C ASN A 661 84.45 61.93 -34.82
N SER A 662 84.61 60.72 -34.26
CA SER A 662 85.73 60.33 -33.36
C SER A 662 85.39 59.73 -31.98
N THR A 663 86.16 58.68 -31.64
CA THR A 663 86.65 58.23 -30.31
C THR A 663 85.83 58.50 -29.04
N GLY A 664 85.50 57.43 -28.31
CA GLY A 664 85.17 57.51 -26.88
C GLY A 664 85.02 56.12 -26.24
N LYS A 665 85.82 55.80 -25.22
CA LYS A 665 85.86 54.51 -24.51
C LYS A 665 85.31 54.69 -23.08
N GLY A 666 84.56 53.71 -22.56
CA GLY A 666 84.07 53.68 -21.17
C GLY A 666 82.59 53.27 -21.10
N SER A 667 82.16 52.15 -20.51
CA SER A 667 82.39 51.55 -19.18
C SER A 667 81.39 52.02 -18.11
N THR A 668 80.69 51.03 -17.55
CA THR A 668 80.17 50.93 -16.16
C THR A 668 79.09 51.90 -15.63
N THR A 669 77.89 51.34 -15.45
CA THR A 669 76.99 51.43 -14.25
C THR A 669 76.74 52.79 -13.57
N SER A 670 75.47 53.21 -13.42
CA SER A 670 74.63 52.80 -12.27
C SER A 670 73.33 53.62 -12.06
N LYS A 671 72.32 52.94 -11.49
CA LYS A 671 71.33 53.37 -10.48
C LYS A 671 70.56 54.71 -10.58
N THR A 672 69.25 54.52 -10.80
CA THR A 672 68.10 54.94 -9.95
C THR A 672 67.89 56.40 -9.50
N GLY A 673 66.69 56.89 -9.81
CA GLY A 673 65.92 57.86 -9.04
C GLY A 673 64.84 58.53 -9.91
N SER A 674 63.65 58.93 -9.47
CA SER A 674 62.82 58.70 -8.27
C SER A 674 61.76 59.82 -8.29
N LYS A 675 60.46 59.49 -8.36
CA LYS A 675 59.32 60.36 -7.96
C LYS A 675 59.10 61.64 -8.83
N THR A 676 57.94 62.32 -8.85
CA THR A 676 56.75 62.29 -7.97
C THR A 676 55.46 62.79 -8.67
N ASN A 677 54.30 62.37 -8.12
CA ASN A 677 52.94 62.94 -8.20
C ASN A 677 52.73 64.41 -8.67
N SER A 678 51.61 64.66 -9.36
CA SER A 678 50.37 65.32 -8.84
C SER A 678 49.45 65.70 -10.04
N LYS A 679 48.14 65.45 -10.10
CA LYS A 679 46.93 65.82 -9.29
C LYS A 679 46.15 66.97 -9.96
N THR A 680 44.83 67.03 -9.70
CA THR A 680 43.81 68.02 -10.19
C THR A 680 43.24 67.77 -11.60
N GLY A 681 41.94 67.98 -11.88
CA GLY A 681 40.79 68.19 -10.98
C GLY A 681 39.53 68.79 -11.67
N ALA A 682 38.34 68.55 -11.08
CA ALA A 682 37.02 69.19 -11.37
C ALA A 682 36.40 68.97 -12.78
N ALA A 683 35.08 68.95 -12.99
CA ALA A 683 33.88 68.81 -12.13
C ALA A 683 32.62 68.53 -13.02
N ALA A 684 31.43 68.41 -12.38
CA ALA A 684 30.10 68.15 -12.96
C ALA A 684 29.70 66.67 -13.17
N ASP A 685 28.40 66.44 -13.25
CA ASP A 685 27.69 65.43 -12.45
C ASP A 685 26.62 64.65 -13.25
N THR A 686 26.26 63.45 -12.78
CA THR A 686 25.28 62.48 -13.33
C THR A 686 25.51 62.09 -14.80
N GLY A 687 25.73 60.82 -15.17
CA GLY A 687 25.03 59.64 -14.67
C GLY A 687 23.88 59.31 -15.62
N ASP A 688 24.18 58.79 -16.81
CA ASP A 688 23.14 58.36 -17.75
C ASP A 688 23.58 57.23 -18.71
N LYS A 689 22.59 56.59 -19.33
CA LYS A 689 22.70 55.32 -20.06
C LYS A 689 23.00 55.51 -21.56
N SER A 690 23.61 54.49 -22.17
CA SER A 690 23.56 54.06 -23.59
C SER A 690 23.13 55.03 -24.71
N PRO A 691 23.81 54.94 -25.87
CA PRO A 691 23.11 54.69 -27.14
C PRO A 691 23.74 53.49 -27.89
N LEU A 692 23.00 52.62 -28.61
CA LEU A 692 22.03 52.82 -29.72
C LEU A 692 22.69 53.36 -31.02
N GLY A 693 22.34 52.89 -32.22
CA GLY A 693 21.12 52.18 -32.63
C GLY A 693 21.28 51.10 -33.71
N LEU A 694 20.26 50.25 -33.97
CA LEU A 694 19.01 50.46 -34.77
C LEU A 694 19.24 50.14 -36.27
N TRP A 695 18.33 49.54 -37.06
CA TRP A 695 17.04 48.80 -36.90
C TRP A 695 16.84 48.00 -38.22
N PHE A 696 15.86 47.12 -38.50
CA PHE A 696 14.49 46.78 -38.03
C PHE A 696 14.35 45.24 -37.88
N GLY A 697 13.24 44.62 -37.47
CA GLY A 697 12.01 45.13 -36.84
C GLY A 697 10.86 44.07 -36.78
N MET A 698 9.90 44.31 -35.87
CA MET A 698 8.55 43.71 -35.72
C MET A 698 8.37 42.21 -35.40
N GLY A 699 7.57 41.93 -34.36
CA GLY A 699 6.68 40.75 -34.32
C GLY A 699 6.50 40.06 -32.96
N ALA A 700 5.54 40.50 -32.15
CA ALA A 700 5.05 39.82 -30.93
C ALA A 700 4.68 38.33 -31.19
N VAL A 701 4.92 37.34 -30.31
CA VAL A 701 4.39 37.16 -28.93
C VAL A 701 2.84 37.05 -28.98
N SER A 702 2.15 36.01 -28.47
CA SER A 702 2.35 35.26 -27.23
C SER A 702 1.47 33.98 -27.11
N LEU A 703 1.93 33.05 -26.26
CA LEU A 703 1.19 32.26 -25.24
C LEU A 703 0.15 31.17 -25.60
N LEU A 704 0.36 30.03 -24.92
CA LEU A 704 -0.61 29.14 -24.22
C LEU A 704 -1.67 28.35 -25.01
N GLY A 705 -1.76 27.05 -24.68
CA GLY A 705 -3.08 26.41 -24.53
C GLY A 705 -3.20 24.94 -24.98
N MET A 706 -3.21 24.04 -23.98
CA MET A 706 -4.03 22.81 -23.90
C MET A 706 -3.98 21.70 -24.99
N ALA A 707 -3.66 20.50 -24.51
CA ALA A 707 -4.38 19.23 -24.70
C ALA A 707 -5.11 18.91 -26.02
N ALA A 708 -4.72 17.79 -26.66
CA ALA A 708 -5.67 16.83 -27.23
C ALA A 708 -5.06 15.42 -27.42
N THR A 709 -5.74 14.45 -26.81
CA THR A 709 -5.74 13.00 -27.07
C THR A 709 -5.74 12.61 -28.55
N VAL A 710 -5.07 11.50 -28.94
CA VAL A 710 -5.59 10.40 -29.80
C VAL A 710 -4.56 9.29 -30.08
N ARG A 711 -4.76 8.14 -29.41
CA ARG A 711 -4.88 6.74 -29.93
C ARG A 711 -4.10 6.26 -31.18
N ARG A 712 -3.65 4.99 -31.06
CA ARG A 712 -3.20 3.97 -32.07
C ARG A 712 -1.68 3.95 -32.34
N LYS A 713 -1.03 2.80 -32.59
CA LYS A 713 -1.52 1.41 -32.84
C LYS A 713 -0.44 0.35 -32.51
N LYS A 714 -0.85 -0.86 -32.11
CA LYS A 714 -0.01 -2.08 -32.21
C LYS A 714 0.53 -2.27 -33.64
N ILE A 715 1.81 -2.64 -33.79
CA ILE A 715 2.28 -3.56 -34.85
C ILE A 715 3.42 -4.43 -34.28
N LYS A 716 3.22 -5.76 -34.36
CA LYS A 716 4.14 -6.87 -34.07
C LYS A 716 4.62 -7.00 -32.62
#